data_AF-A0A9E5WD37-F1
#
_entry.id   AF-A0A9E5WD37-F1
#
_cell.length_a   1.000
_cell.length_b   1.000
_cell.length_c   1.000
_cell.angle_alpha   90.00
_cell.angle_beta   90.00
_cell.angle_gamma   90.00
#
_symmetry.space_group_name_H-M   'P 1'
#
loop_
_entity.id
_entity.type
_entity.pdbx_description
1 polymer ?
#
loop_
_entity_poly.entity_id
_entity_poly.type
_entity_poly.pdbx_seq_one_letter_code
_entity_poly.pdbx_strand_id
1 'polypeptide(L)'
;MIKYSKFYNFALKKRKKKCNNMQTGPGTNIITKKNHNILGLAVKCRLLTSEQEKQILAKLIVKLEGNPDFSVIQIFRQGYITDENIDFLFSVKKHLELNMLDKRFGELGVANKLIHPENVKLALDLQNQIFKKTHRSKLIGDILLEQNNITLAGKSAILLTQDRVKDELLEKAINDIAATKIEKIAINMRFGAIAVKKRMITITQLNLALKLQKEEERAQKPRRYLGEILKELFGLSDKNLIRILKTQKEFEKKRLSLEKALQSYNFETITNKRLGKIFEYRFSKNKLEAHIRIANDFSEDILIPDLINWLKSIGISFGICHEKALKAFLTHGTIGSEIKVAQGYLPTGPVNESIEFLFDISPDTGIEKTGSKKQTFVKKGDILARITPHKDGKPGKDVCGFQIQPPGHKIIPLGSGKGVVKKGTIFFADIDGTPVLYKNRTLFVTPRDRNYPTKHFAGHITNDFGTKYQSANLIVDGNIDKNGRVVCHKLTVMGDVNGKIRATGEVRIKGNIGCDPGLKDNPAIISSHDNIIADRDIANAVIITSKMLKAPNSDLISSRVYAFQDIFLKNISSRENGPTLLQIGKNPNLTINAINRSIDKQKQDLRLLLHEDEQEKIKNWFNNKIQVQDGYLEQQAILKHLLKLLDDNGIIKFENLDIFKTKELDKFKNELINNTEKMSLKDRKIYFAEMLDIKSAMYRAAVNATQRHKNEYNAQKNFILQKIEKLKPEIIKKKQEIDDLYKKKDFLKLRHAKVVPCFNSSIRVKNKVGKGTVIKGKKSVIALDKSLYCVKFTEQLKKGKNKAEIIIKGLYD
;
A
#
# COMPACT_ATOMS: atom_id res chain seq x y z
N MET A 1 28.21 45.37 17.94
CA MET A 1 27.48 44.70 16.83
C MET A 1 28.10 43.39 16.33
N ILE A 2 29.38 43.06 16.57
CA ILE A 2 29.97 41.76 16.18
C ILE A 2 29.31 40.57 16.91
N LYS A 3 28.77 40.79 18.13
CA LYS A 3 27.87 39.83 18.82
C LYS A 3 26.52 39.63 18.09
N TYR A 4 25.99 40.61 17.35
CA TYR A 4 24.67 40.51 16.67
C TYR A 4 24.69 39.59 15.44
N SER A 5 25.82 39.51 14.71
CA SER A 5 26.00 38.58 13.57
C SER A 5 26.09 37.11 14.04
N LYS A 6 26.81 36.84 15.15
CA LYS A 6 26.85 35.50 15.77
C LYS A 6 25.51 35.09 16.39
N PHE A 7 24.77 36.03 16.99
CA PHE A 7 23.47 35.73 17.63
C PHE A 7 22.32 35.50 16.63
N TYR A 8 22.31 36.14 15.46
CA TYR A 8 21.27 35.89 14.45
C TYR A 8 21.42 34.50 13.79
N ASN A 9 22.66 34.03 13.60
CA ASN A 9 22.93 32.65 13.19
C ASN A 9 22.51 31.62 14.27
N PHE A 10 22.62 31.96 15.55
CA PHE A 10 22.11 31.14 16.66
C PHE A 10 20.57 31.08 16.69
N ALA A 11 19.89 32.20 16.40
CA ALA A 11 18.43 32.27 16.29
C ALA A 11 17.86 31.46 15.10
N LEU A 12 18.57 31.40 13.97
CA LEU A 12 18.23 30.55 12.82
C LEU A 12 18.42 29.04 13.12
N LYS A 13 19.47 28.66 13.87
CA LYS A 13 19.65 27.27 14.35
C LYS A 13 18.56 26.84 15.32
N LYS A 14 18.10 27.74 16.21
CA LYS A 14 16.97 27.46 17.13
C LYS A 14 15.62 27.41 16.41
N ARG A 15 15.42 28.20 15.34
CA ARG A 15 14.20 28.16 14.49
C ARG A 15 13.99 26.81 13.77
N LYS A 16 15.07 26.14 13.32
CA LYS A 16 14.95 24.77 12.78
C LYS A 16 14.64 23.70 13.84
N LYS A 17 14.98 23.94 15.13
CA LYS A 17 14.70 23.01 16.24
C LYS A 17 13.38 23.28 16.98
N LYS A 18 12.86 24.53 17.00
CA LYS A 18 11.62 24.90 17.71
C LYS A 18 10.35 24.87 16.86
N CYS A 19 10.43 24.82 15.53
CA CYS A 19 9.27 24.60 14.67
C CYS A 19 8.70 23.16 14.74
N ASN A 20 9.35 22.25 15.48
CA ASN A 20 8.80 20.91 15.75
C ASN A 20 8.14 20.78 17.13
N ASN A 21 8.13 21.81 17.99
CA ASN A 21 7.50 21.74 19.30
C ASN A 21 7.04 23.15 19.76
N MET A 22 5.82 23.53 19.40
CA MET A 22 5.00 24.47 20.17
C MET A 22 3.55 24.37 19.67
N GLN A 23 2.73 23.64 20.43
CA GLN A 23 1.28 23.80 20.42
C GLN A 23 0.97 25.25 20.84
N THR A 24 0.25 25.99 20.00
CA THR A 24 -0.24 27.33 20.31
C THR A 24 -1.76 27.29 20.41
N GLY A 25 -2.30 27.74 21.55
CA GLY A 25 -3.73 27.93 21.77
C GLY A 25 -4.34 29.03 20.89
N PRO A 26 -5.68 29.14 20.85
CA PRO A 26 -6.40 29.75 19.72
C PRO A 26 -6.46 31.29 19.67
N GLY A 27 -5.72 32.03 20.50
CA GLY A 27 -5.87 33.49 20.63
C GLY A 27 -4.87 34.41 19.92
N THR A 28 -3.83 33.91 19.27
CA THR A 28 -2.68 34.75 18.80
C THR A 28 -2.58 34.94 17.28
N ASN A 29 -3.65 34.68 16.52
CA ASN A 29 -3.61 34.68 15.05
C ASN A 29 -4.02 36.01 14.37
N ILE A 30 -4.30 37.07 15.12
CA ILE A 30 -4.85 38.33 14.58
C ILE A 30 -3.74 39.36 14.22
N ILE A 31 -2.53 39.24 14.75
CA ILE A 31 -1.46 40.22 14.49
C ILE A 31 -0.72 39.89 13.18
N THR A 32 -0.77 40.81 12.20
CA THR A 32 -0.05 40.64 10.93
C THR A 32 1.47 40.55 11.17
N LYS A 33 2.13 39.59 10.49
CA LYS A 33 3.60 39.34 10.56
C LYS A 33 4.44 40.61 10.36
N LYS A 34 3.94 41.59 9.60
CA LYS A 34 4.61 42.87 9.32
C LYS A 34 4.68 43.77 10.56
N ASN A 35 3.60 43.82 11.35
CA ASN A 35 3.48 44.67 12.54
C ASN A 35 4.40 44.19 13.67
N HIS A 36 4.49 42.87 13.87
CA HIS A 36 5.38 42.26 14.86
C HIS A 36 6.88 42.43 14.50
N ASN A 37 7.22 42.40 13.21
CA ASN A 37 8.61 42.57 12.76
C ASN A 37 9.16 43.99 12.95
N ILE A 38 8.33 45.02 12.77
CA ILE A 38 8.74 46.43 12.96
C ILE A 38 8.91 46.74 14.44
N LEU A 39 7.98 46.28 15.29
CA LEU A 39 8.04 46.45 16.74
C LEU A 39 9.27 45.76 17.34
N GLY A 40 9.54 44.53 16.93
CA GLY A 40 10.75 43.80 17.35
C GLY A 40 12.06 44.39 16.80
N LEU A 41 12.00 45.20 15.73
CA LEU A 41 13.15 45.97 15.24
C LEU A 41 13.41 47.20 16.10
N ALA A 42 12.36 47.93 16.48
CA ALA A 42 12.41 49.12 17.33
C ALA A 42 13.02 48.82 18.71
N VAL A 43 12.63 47.71 19.33
CA VAL A 43 13.22 47.24 20.60
C VAL A 43 14.70 46.89 20.44
N LYS A 44 15.08 46.26 19.31
CA LYS A 44 16.49 45.89 19.04
C LYS A 44 17.38 47.08 18.73
N CYS A 45 16.83 48.14 18.15
CA CYS A 45 17.50 49.42 17.95
C CYS A 45 17.56 50.27 19.23
N ARG A 46 17.07 49.77 20.37
CA ARG A 46 16.95 50.48 21.68
C ARG A 46 16.07 51.74 21.63
N LEU A 47 15.17 51.83 20.64
CA LEU A 47 14.23 52.95 20.52
C LEU A 47 12.97 52.75 21.36
N LEU A 48 12.72 51.52 21.83
CA LEU A 48 11.63 51.16 22.73
C LEU A 48 12.13 50.24 23.84
N THR A 49 11.55 50.36 25.03
CA THR A 49 11.74 49.41 26.13
C THR A 49 10.82 48.19 25.99
N SER A 50 11.15 47.08 26.66
CA SER A 50 10.34 45.85 26.62
C SER A 50 8.95 46.04 27.25
N GLU A 51 8.77 47.03 28.12
CA GLU A 51 7.49 47.40 28.71
C GLU A 51 6.61 48.19 27.73
N GLN A 52 7.20 49.15 27.01
CA GLN A 52 6.52 49.89 25.95
C GLN A 52 6.07 48.95 24.81
N GLU A 53 6.85 47.92 24.50
CA GLU A 53 6.47 46.88 23.52
C GLU A 53 5.15 46.19 23.91
N LYS A 54 5.00 45.78 25.17
CA LYS A 54 3.78 45.12 25.68
C LYS A 54 2.57 46.06 25.67
N GLN A 55 2.77 47.33 26.03
CA GLN A 55 1.72 48.35 25.99
C GLN A 55 1.25 48.63 24.56
N ILE A 56 2.19 48.69 23.60
CA ILE A 56 1.89 48.91 22.19
C ILE A 56 1.20 47.68 21.58
N LEU A 57 1.58 46.46 21.98
CA LEU A 57 0.89 45.23 21.56
C LEU A 57 -0.54 45.15 22.10
N ALA A 58 -0.76 45.50 23.36
CA ALA A 58 -2.09 45.55 23.95
C ALA A 58 -2.99 46.56 23.23
N LYS A 59 -2.48 47.77 22.96
CA LYS A 59 -3.19 48.80 22.17
C LYS A 59 -3.43 48.39 20.71
N LEU A 60 -2.52 47.61 20.11
CA LEU A 60 -2.68 47.08 18.75
C LEU A 60 -3.80 46.05 18.66
N ILE A 61 -3.89 45.13 19.62
CA ILE A 61 -4.92 44.08 19.61
C ILE A 61 -6.32 44.71 19.68
N VAL A 62 -6.51 45.66 20.59
CA VAL A 62 -7.80 46.37 20.76
C VAL A 62 -8.19 47.17 19.51
N LYS A 63 -7.23 47.82 18.83
CA LYS A 63 -7.54 48.61 17.62
C LYS A 63 -7.68 47.76 16.34
N LEU A 64 -7.07 46.57 16.29
CA LEU A 64 -7.21 45.64 15.15
C LEU A 64 -8.57 44.93 15.13
N GLU A 65 -9.24 44.79 16.27
CA GLU A 65 -10.61 44.25 16.34
C GLU A 65 -11.65 45.18 15.68
N GLY A 66 -11.38 46.49 15.61
CA GLY A 66 -12.23 47.47 14.93
C GLY A 66 -11.82 47.81 13.49
N ASN A 67 -10.54 47.68 13.13
CA ASN A 67 -10.02 47.94 11.77
C ASN A 67 -8.85 47.00 11.43
N PRO A 68 -9.00 46.05 10.49
CA PRO A 68 -8.01 44.99 10.24
C PRO A 68 -6.70 45.46 9.59
N ASP A 69 -6.65 46.67 9.01
CA ASP A 69 -5.45 47.23 8.34
C ASP A 69 -4.70 48.28 9.19
N PHE A 70 -4.98 48.37 10.50
CA PHE A 70 -4.35 49.36 11.37
C PHE A 70 -2.82 49.15 11.50
N SER A 71 -2.04 50.18 11.19
CA SER A 71 -0.57 50.14 11.14
C SER A 71 0.08 50.59 12.44
N VAL A 72 1.10 49.86 12.92
CA VAL A 72 1.87 50.17 14.15
C VAL A 72 2.44 51.59 14.15
N ILE A 73 2.68 52.16 12.98
CA ILE A 73 3.27 53.49 12.77
C ILE A 73 2.38 54.59 13.35
N GLN A 74 1.05 54.44 13.27
CA GLN A 74 0.12 55.42 13.85
C GLN A 74 0.17 55.42 15.38
N ILE A 75 0.55 54.31 16.00
CA ILE A 75 0.75 54.25 17.46
C ILE A 75 2.11 54.81 17.84
N PHE A 76 3.15 54.59 17.04
CA PHE A 76 4.46 55.21 17.29
C PHE A 76 4.40 56.73 17.29
N ARG A 77 3.60 57.32 16.38
CA ARG A 77 3.34 58.76 16.30
C ARG A 77 2.51 59.32 17.46
N GLN A 78 1.87 58.47 18.27
CA GLN A 78 1.12 58.89 19.47
C GLN A 78 2.02 59.11 20.70
N GLY A 79 3.30 59.46 20.47
CA GLY A 79 4.23 59.89 21.51
C GLY A 79 5.30 58.87 21.96
N TYR A 80 5.49 57.76 21.24
CA TYR A 80 6.49 56.75 21.62
C TYR A 80 7.83 56.88 20.88
N ILE A 81 7.82 57.34 19.62
CA ILE A 81 9.03 57.49 18.78
C ILE A 81 8.89 58.75 17.91
N THR A 82 9.96 59.54 17.76
CA THR A 82 10.00 60.70 16.85
C THR A 82 10.00 60.27 15.37
N ASP A 83 9.50 61.11 14.47
CA ASP A 83 9.45 60.77 13.03
C ASP A 83 10.86 60.50 12.44
N GLU A 84 11.91 61.16 12.93
CA GLU A 84 13.31 60.88 12.54
C GLU A 84 13.77 59.47 12.92
N ASN A 85 13.37 58.98 14.09
CA ASN A 85 13.69 57.64 14.56
C ASN A 85 12.86 56.56 13.85
N ILE A 86 11.66 56.93 13.38
CA ILE A 86 10.85 56.10 12.50
C ILE A 86 11.52 55.98 11.12
N ASP A 87 12.02 57.07 10.56
CA ASP A 87 12.76 57.07 9.28
C ASP A 87 14.07 56.30 9.37
N PHE A 88 14.76 56.39 10.51
CA PHE A 88 15.93 55.55 10.81
C PHE A 88 15.55 54.07 10.88
N LEU A 89 14.43 53.71 11.53
CA LEU A 89 13.93 52.33 11.56
C LEU A 89 13.60 51.77 10.18
N PHE A 90 13.00 52.59 9.31
CA PHE A 90 12.76 52.21 7.92
C PHE A 90 14.07 52.04 7.14
N SER A 91 15.04 52.91 7.35
CA SER A 91 16.37 52.83 6.74
C SER A 91 17.12 51.56 7.17
N VAL A 92 17.07 51.20 8.47
CA VAL A 92 17.66 49.97 9.01
C VAL A 92 16.94 48.73 8.49
N LYS A 93 15.59 48.75 8.45
CA LYS A 93 14.81 47.64 7.91
C LYS A 93 15.17 47.39 6.44
N LYS A 94 15.22 48.46 5.64
CA LYS A 94 15.59 48.41 4.22
C LYS A 94 17.02 47.89 4.04
N HIS A 95 17.97 48.33 4.88
CA HIS A 95 19.34 47.81 4.88
C HIS A 95 19.41 46.30 5.19
N LEU A 96 18.66 45.83 6.20
CA LEU A 96 18.64 44.41 6.55
C LEU A 96 18.02 43.52 5.46
N GLU A 97 16.96 44.01 4.81
CA GLU A 97 16.36 43.33 3.65
C GLU A 97 17.36 43.25 2.49
N LEU A 98 18.08 44.33 2.20
CA LEU A 98 19.14 44.35 1.20
C LEU A 98 20.31 43.41 1.55
N ASN A 99 20.80 43.44 2.79
CA ASN A 99 21.89 42.55 3.25
C ASN A 99 21.54 41.07 3.13
N MET A 100 20.28 40.68 3.34
CA MET A 100 19.86 39.29 3.15
C MET A 100 19.94 38.85 1.68
N LEU A 101 19.53 39.72 0.76
CA LEU A 101 19.59 39.47 -0.68
C LEU A 101 21.04 39.49 -1.18
N ASP A 102 21.86 40.37 -0.63
CA ASP A 102 23.26 40.56 -0.99
C ASP A 102 24.16 39.46 -0.42
N LYS A 103 23.83 38.89 0.74
CA LYS A 103 24.47 37.65 1.21
C LYS A 103 24.19 36.48 0.27
N ARG A 104 22.94 36.34 -0.19
CA ARG A 104 22.60 35.34 -1.22
C ARG A 104 23.31 35.62 -2.54
N PHE A 105 23.55 36.88 -2.87
CA PHE A 105 24.27 37.28 -4.08
C PHE A 105 25.71 36.79 -4.02
N GLY A 106 26.38 37.02 -2.89
CA GLY A 106 27.72 36.52 -2.62
C GLY A 106 27.81 34.99 -2.63
N GLU A 107 26.88 34.30 -1.97
CA GLU A 107 26.82 32.83 -1.97
C GLU A 107 26.68 32.25 -3.39
N LEU A 108 25.83 32.86 -4.22
CA LEU A 108 25.67 32.47 -5.62
C LEU A 108 26.92 32.79 -6.46
N GLY A 109 27.58 33.92 -6.21
CA GLY A 109 28.83 34.28 -6.87
C GLY A 109 29.95 33.28 -6.61
N VAL A 110 30.08 32.83 -5.35
CA VAL A 110 31.07 31.81 -4.95
C VAL A 110 30.72 30.44 -5.54
N ALA A 111 29.46 30.03 -5.45
CA ALA A 111 29.00 28.74 -5.99
C ALA A 111 29.20 28.64 -7.52
N ASN A 112 29.15 29.77 -8.23
CA ASN A 112 29.37 29.83 -9.67
C ASN A 112 30.84 30.13 -10.06
N LYS A 113 31.78 30.19 -9.10
CA LYS A 113 33.20 30.57 -9.32
C LYS A 113 33.39 31.95 -9.97
N LEU A 114 32.39 32.82 -9.88
CA LEU A 114 32.44 34.18 -10.42
C LEU A 114 33.12 35.17 -9.46
N ILE A 115 33.19 34.81 -8.17
CA ILE A 115 33.69 35.67 -7.08
C ILE A 115 34.41 34.80 -6.05
N HIS A 116 35.58 35.24 -5.58
CA HIS A 116 36.29 34.57 -4.49
C HIS A 116 35.56 34.78 -3.14
N PRO A 117 35.45 33.77 -2.26
CA PRO A 117 34.72 33.88 -0.99
C PRO A 117 35.26 34.95 -0.04
N GLU A 118 36.53 35.31 -0.16
CA GLU A 118 37.15 36.40 0.63
C GLU A 118 36.67 37.78 0.17
N ASN A 119 36.56 37.99 -1.14
CA ASN A 119 36.11 39.25 -1.73
C ASN A 119 34.65 39.55 -1.37
N VAL A 120 33.82 38.50 -1.26
CA VAL A 120 32.43 38.63 -0.78
C VAL A 120 32.36 39.11 0.67
N LYS A 121 33.23 38.60 1.55
CA LYS A 121 33.26 39.03 2.96
C LYS A 121 33.69 40.49 3.06
N LEU A 122 34.75 40.87 2.36
CA LEU A 122 35.24 42.25 2.31
C LEU A 122 34.17 43.22 1.81
N ALA A 123 33.43 42.86 0.75
CA ALA A 123 32.37 43.69 0.21
C ALA A 123 31.16 43.84 1.15
N LEU A 124 30.77 42.78 1.89
CA LEU A 124 29.74 42.86 2.92
C LEU A 124 30.16 43.73 4.10
N ASP A 125 31.44 43.67 4.50
CA ASP A 125 31.97 44.49 5.59
C ASP A 125 31.99 45.97 5.19
N LEU A 126 32.42 46.29 3.96
CA LEU A 126 32.37 47.64 3.41
C LEU A 126 30.94 48.18 3.27
N GLN A 127 30.00 47.36 2.82
CA GLN A 127 28.58 47.71 2.75
C GLN A 127 28.03 48.14 4.12
N ASN A 128 28.37 47.39 5.17
CA ASN A 128 27.97 47.72 6.54
C ASN A 128 28.66 48.99 7.07
N GLN A 129 29.90 49.27 6.67
CA GLN A 129 30.60 50.50 7.03
C GLN A 129 30.00 51.74 6.33
N ILE A 130 29.65 51.62 5.05
CA ILE A 130 29.01 52.68 4.27
C ILE A 130 27.65 53.05 4.87
N PHE A 131 26.86 52.04 5.26
CA PHE A 131 25.58 52.27 5.93
C PHE A 131 25.73 52.97 7.28
N LYS A 132 26.77 52.65 8.07
CA LYS A 132 27.04 53.33 9.35
C LYS A 132 27.38 54.81 9.18
N LYS A 133 28.09 55.19 8.12
CA LYS A 133 28.53 56.57 7.89
C LYS A 133 27.46 57.44 7.23
N THR A 134 26.65 56.86 6.34
CA THR A 134 25.77 57.63 5.45
C THR A 134 24.29 57.35 5.66
N HIS A 135 23.95 56.34 6.47
CA HIS A 135 22.60 55.78 6.60
C HIS A 135 21.95 55.34 5.27
N ARG A 136 22.74 55.24 4.18
CA ARG A 136 22.32 54.77 2.86
C ARG A 136 22.97 53.41 2.56
N SER A 137 22.19 52.49 2.01
CA SER A 137 22.66 51.14 1.66
C SER A 137 23.09 51.09 0.19
N LYS A 138 24.39 50.91 -0.07
CA LYS A 138 24.89 50.50 -1.39
C LYS A 138 24.73 48.99 -1.58
N LEU A 139 24.59 48.50 -2.82
CA LEU A 139 24.49 47.07 -3.13
C LEU A 139 25.87 46.41 -3.18
N ILE A 140 25.99 45.17 -2.71
CA ILE A 140 27.25 44.43 -2.75
C ILE A 140 27.76 44.24 -4.19
N GLY A 141 26.85 44.04 -5.16
CA GLY A 141 27.21 43.86 -6.56
C GLY A 141 27.78 45.12 -7.21
N ASP A 142 27.47 46.31 -6.69
CA ASP A 142 28.08 47.57 -7.14
C ASP A 142 29.46 47.73 -6.51
N ILE A 143 29.60 47.44 -5.23
CA ILE A 143 30.88 47.49 -4.50
C ILE A 143 31.90 46.50 -5.11
N LEU A 144 31.46 45.28 -5.45
CA LEU A 144 32.31 44.28 -6.08
C LEU A 144 32.74 44.66 -7.51
N LEU A 145 31.89 45.40 -8.23
CA LEU A 145 32.21 45.92 -9.56
C LEU A 145 33.20 47.11 -9.46
N GLU A 146 32.96 48.05 -8.54
CA GLU A 146 33.86 49.17 -8.23
C GLU A 146 35.27 48.67 -7.84
N GLN A 147 35.37 47.49 -7.22
CA GLN A 147 36.63 46.85 -6.82
C GLN A 147 37.23 45.90 -7.88
N ASN A 148 36.67 45.83 -9.09
CA ASN A 148 37.08 44.90 -10.15
C ASN A 148 37.06 43.39 -9.76
N ASN A 149 36.31 43.04 -8.71
CA ASN A 149 36.21 41.66 -8.19
C ASN A 149 35.15 40.81 -8.91
N ILE A 150 34.37 41.42 -9.81
CA ILE A 150 33.37 40.76 -10.66
C ILE A 150 33.26 41.50 -11.98
N THR A 151 33.06 40.77 -13.09
CA THR A 151 32.77 41.38 -14.39
C THR A 151 31.31 41.85 -14.48
N LEU A 152 31.03 42.82 -15.35
CA LEU A 152 29.66 43.30 -15.62
C LEU A 152 28.73 42.12 -16.01
N ALA A 153 29.24 41.21 -16.84
CA ALA A 153 28.55 39.98 -17.24
C ALA A 153 28.24 39.06 -16.04
N GLY A 154 29.24 38.84 -15.16
CA GLY A 154 29.07 38.04 -13.95
C GLY A 154 28.05 38.64 -12.98
N LYS A 155 28.03 39.97 -12.85
CA LYS A 155 27.05 40.70 -12.04
C LYS A 155 25.63 40.53 -12.60
N SER A 156 25.45 40.72 -13.90
CA SER A 156 24.16 40.55 -14.59
C SER A 156 23.64 39.11 -14.48
N ALA A 157 24.51 38.11 -14.60
CA ALA A 157 24.15 36.69 -14.45
C ALA A 157 23.60 36.35 -13.05
N ILE A 158 24.25 36.87 -11.99
CA ILE A 158 23.79 36.64 -10.62
C ILE A 158 22.49 37.39 -10.35
N LEU A 159 22.34 38.62 -10.84
CA LEU A 159 21.10 39.40 -10.70
C LEU A 159 19.90 38.76 -11.41
N LEU A 160 20.11 38.18 -12.59
CA LEU A 160 19.09 37.43 -13.32
C LEU A 160 18.67 36.16 -12.58
N THR A 161 19.62 35.48 -11.95
CA THR A 161 19.36 34.30 -11.11
C THR A 161 18.54 34.65 -9.86
N GLN A 162 18.70 35.87 -9.33
CA GLN A 162 17.99 36.37 -8.16
C GLN A 162 16.65 37.07 -8.46
N ASP A 163 16.24 37.17 -9.73
CA ASP A 163 15.04 37.90 -10.16
C ASP A 163 15.00 39.40 -9.75
N ARG A 164 16.18 40.06 -9.65
CA ARG A 164 16.32 41.46 -9.19
C ARG A 164 16.55 42.51 -10.29
N VAL A 165 16.53 42.10 -11.56
CA VAL A 165 16.73 43.02 -12.69
C VAL A 165 15.43 43.75 -12.99
N LYS A 166 15.49 45.10 -13.10
CA LYS A 166 14.35 45.93 -13.53
C LYS A 166 13.94 45.55 -14.95
N ASP A 167 12.64 45.54 -15.25
CA ASP A 167 12.10 45.12 -16.55
C ASP A 167 12.72 45.92 -17.72
N GLU A 168 13.04 47.21 -17.52
CA GLU A 168 13.72 48.08 -18.49
C GLU A 168 15.20 47.74 -18.76
N LEU A 169 15.89 47.08 -17.82
CA LEU A 169 17.31 46.71 -17.92
C LEU A 169 17.52 45.23 -18.26
N LEU A 170 16.43 44.47 -18.44
CA LEU A 170 16.46 43.04 -18.65
C LEU A 170 17.10 42.67 -20.01
N GLU A 171 16.82 43.43 -21.06
CA GLU A 171 17.38 43.21 -22.40
C GLU A 171 18.90 43.42 -22.43
N LYS A 172 19.38 44.44 -21.73
CA LYS A 172 20.82 44.71 -21.56
C LYS A 172 21.49 43.59 -20.78
N ALA A 173 20.89 43.18 -19.65
CA ALA A 173 21.44 42.14 -18.78
C ALA A 173 21.52 40.75 -19.46
N ILE A 174 20.56 40.39 -20.31
CA ILE A 174 20.57 39.12 -21.06
C ILE A 174 21.66 39.13 -22.15
N ASN A 175 21.86 40.26 -22.83
CA ASN A 175 22.88 40.41 -23.86
C ASN A 175 24.31 40.51 -23.30
N ASP A 176 24.48 41.06 -22.10
CA ASP A 176 25.78 41.13 -21.42
C ASP A 176 26.28 39.76 -20.92
N ILE A 177 25.39 38.77 -20.76
CA ILE A 177 25.77 37.39 -20.41
C ILE A 177 26.46 36.69 -21.60
N ALA A 178 26.11 37.04 -22.83
CA ALA A 178 26.65 36.38 -24.01
C ALA A 178 28.10 36.81 -24.25
N ALA A 179 29.02 35.87 -24.04
CA ALA A 179 30.45 36.07 -24.20
C ALA A 179 30.85 36.15 -25.69
N THR A 180 30.10 35.49 -26.56
CA THR A 180 30.41 35.39 -28.00
C THR A 180 29.37 36.05 -28.90
N LYS A 181 29.80 36.50 -30.09
CA LYS A 181 28.89 37.02 -31.14
C LYS A 181 27.81 36.00 -31.52
N ILE A 182 28.15 34.71 -31.51
CA ILE A 182 27.24 33.61 -31.86
C ILE A 182 26.13 33.45 -30.82
N GLU A 183 26.46 33.58 -29.53
CA GLU A 183 25.46 33.53 -28.45
C GLU A 183 24.48 34.70 -28.50
N LYS A 184 24.96 35.91 -28.81
CA LYS A 184 24.10 37.11 -28.98
C LYS A 184 23.09 36.92 -30.10
N ILE A 185 23.53 36.36 -31.24
CA ILE A 185 22.66 36.02 -32.37
C ILE A 185 21.61 34.98 -31.94
N ALA A 186 22.01 33.93 -31.21
CA ALA A 186 21.10 32.89 -30.74
C ALA A 186 20.05 33.42 -29.75
N ILE A 187 20.42 34.36 -28.89
CA ILE A 187 19.51 35.05 -27.96
C ILE A 187 18.48 35.89 -28.73
N ASN A 188 18.90 36.67 -29.72
CA ASN A 188 18.01 37.47 -30.56
C ASN A 188 17.06 36.60 -31.40
N MET A 189 17.54 35.50 -31.98
CA MET A 189 16.69 34.56 -32.71
C MET A 189 15.63 33.92 -31.81
N ARG A 190 15.94 33.64 -30.54
CA ARG A 190 14.98 33.09 -29.57
C ARG A 190 13.92 34.10 -29.18
N PHE A 191 14.29 35.35 -28.98
CA PHE A 191 13.33 36.44 -28.74
C PHE A 191 12.31 36.51 -29.89
N GLY A 192 12.79 36.53 -31.14
CA GLY A 192 11.96 36.53 -32.33
C GLY A 192 11.07 35.29 -32.44
N ALA A 193 11.61 34.10 -32.21
CA ALA A 193 10.86 32.85 -32.25
C ALA A 193 9.76 32.78 -31.17
N ILE A 194 10.01 33.30 -29.97
CA ILE A 194 9.01 33.37 -28.89
C ILE A 194 7.89 34.35 -29.29
N ALA A 195 8.22 35.50 -29.88
CA ALA A 195 7.24 36.48 -30.35
C ALA A 195 6.29 35.90 -31.41
N VAL A 196 6.84 35.13 -32.38
CA VAL A 196 6.05 34.42 -33.40
C VAL A 196 5.18 33.33 -32.77
N LYS A 197 5.76 32.50 -31.88
CA LYS A 197 5.03 31.40 -31.21
C LYS A 197 3.88 31.90 -30.34
N LYS A 198 4.01 33.09 -29.74
CA LYS A 198 2.96 33.74 -28.95
C LYS A 198 1.94 34.50 -29.82
N ARG A 199 2.05 34.41 -31.15
CA ARG A 199 1.21 35.10 -32.15
C ARG A 199 1.22 36.62 -31.99
N MET A 200 2.32 37.18 -31.50
CA MET A 200 2.47 38.63 -31.30
C MET A 200 3.00 39.35 -32.54
N ILE A 201 3.70 38.62 -33.42
CA ILE A 201 4.35 39.10 -34.64
C ILE A 201 4.31 37.98 -35.68
N THR A 202 4.23 38.29 -36.97
CA THR A 202 4.32 37.30 -38.04
C THR A 202 5.78 36.95 -38.39
N ILE A 203 5.99 35.79 -39.03
CA ILE A 203 7.33 35.38 -39.49
C ILE A 203 7.91 36.39 -40.50
N THR A 204 7.06 37.00 -41.33
CA THR A 204 7.47 38.01 -42.30
C THR A 204 7.96 39.29 -41.63
N GLN A 205 7.23 39.78 -40.62
CA GLN A 205 7.61 40.95 -39.83
C GLN A 205 8.90 40.72 -39.04
N LEU A 206 9.09 39.52 -38.48
CA LEU A 206 10.32 39.16 -37.79
C LEU A 206 11.54 39.15 -38.74
N ASN A 207 11.39 38.61 -39.95
CA ASN A 207 12.46 38.57 -40.94
C ASN A 207 12.87 39.97 -41.40
N LEU A 208 11.90 40.89 -41.55
CA LEU A 208 12.17 42.30 -41.86
C LEU A 208 12.95 42.98 -40.72
N ALA A 209 12.55 42.77 -39.47
CA ALA A 209 13.26 43.32 -38.31
C ALA A 209 14.70 42.77 -38.19
N LEU A 210 14.91 41.48 -38.45
CA LEU A 210 16.25 40.87 -38.46
C LEU A 210 17.13 41.37 -39.63
N LYS A 211 16.53 41.70 -40.77
CA LYS A 211 17.24 42.27 -41.92
C LYS A 211 17.72 43.69 -41.61
N LEU A 212 16.83 44.52 -41.05
CA LEU A 212 17.16 45.88 -40.62
C LEU A 212 18.22 45.88 -39.51
N GLN A 213 18.12 44.98 -38.52
CA GLN A 213 19.14 44.86 -37.48
C GLN A 213 20.54 44.53 -38.05
N LYS A 214 20.61 43.66 -39.08
CA LYS A 214 21.86 43.34 -39.77
C LYS A 214 22.41 44.50 -40.61
N GLU A 215 21.54 45.30 -41.21
CA GLU A 215 21.91 46.48 -42.00
C GLU A 215 22.42 47.62 -41.10
N GLU A 216 21.78 47.85 -39.95
CA GLU A 216 22.25 48.81 -38.93
C GLU A 216 23.60 48.38 -38.33
N GLU A 217 23.84 47.08 -38.13
CA GLU A 217 25.13 46.56 -37.69
C GLU A 217 26.24 46.76 -38.73
N ARG A 218 25.94 46.60 -40.03
CA ARG A 218 26.89 46.84 -41.12
C ARG A 218 27.25 48.32 -41.27
N ALA A 219 26.29 49.21 -40.99
CA ALA A 219 26.46 50.66 -41.08
C ALA A 219 27.14 51.31 -39.85
N GLN A 220 27.67 50.52 -38.90
CA GLN A 220 28.29 50.99 -37.63
C GLN A 220 27.42 51.95 -36.78
N LYS A 221 26.09 51.90 -36.92
CA LYS A 221 25.16 52.67 -36.10
C LYS A 221 25.03 52.07 -34.69
N PRO A 222 24.59 52.85 -33.67
CA PRO A 222 24.32 52.32 -32.34
C PRO A 222 23.29 51.18 -32.43
N ARG A 223 23.67 50.00 -31.93
CA ARG A 223 22.87 48.77 -32.08
C ARG A 223 21.54 48.90 -31.34
N ARG A 224 20.44 48.86 -32.06
CA ARG A 224 19.08 48.76 -31.50
C ARG A 224 18.72 47.32 -31.18
N TYR A 225 18.01 47.10 -30.08
CA TYR A 225 17.59 45.75 -29.69
C TYR A 225 16.46 45.27 -30.60
N LEU A 226 16.37 43.96 -30.82
CA LEU A 226 15.32 43.40 -31.68
C LEU A 226 13.91 43.73 -31.13
N GLY A 227 13.77 43.81 -29.79
CA GLY A 227 12.54 44.26 -29.13
C GLY A 227 12.19 45.73 -29.42
N GLU A 228 13.18 46.63 -29.45
CA GLU A 228 13.02 48.05 -29.81
C GLU A 228 12.65 48.22 -31.29
N ILE A 229 13.34 47.51 -32.19
CA ILE A 229 13.04 47.52 -33.63
C ILE A 229 11.61 47.03 -33.91
N LEU A 230 11.18 45.96 -33.21
CA LEU A 230 9.84 45.42 -33.34
C LEU A 230 8.77 46.32 -32.71
N LYS A 231 9.13 47.09 -31.67
CA LYS A 231 8.27 48.11 -31.07
C LYS A 231 8.08 49.31 -32.02
N GLU A 232 9.16 49.82 -32.59
CA GLU A 232 9.15 50.98 -33.49
C GLU A 232 8.46 50.69 -34.83
N LEU A 233 8.73 49.54 -35.45
CA LEU A 233 8.22 49.24 -36.80
C LEU A 233 6.85 48.58 -36.83
N PHE A 234 6.51 47.81 -35.79
CA PHE A 234 5.30 46.96 -35.79
C PHE A 234 4.39 47.20 -34.58
N GLY A 235 4.64 48.24 -33.77
CA GLY A 235 3.74 48.67 -32.70
C GLY A 235 3.59 47.65 -31.56
N LEU A 236 4.66 46.90 -31.25
CA LEU A 236 4.63 45.93 -30.16
C LEU A 236 4.37 46.63 -28.81
N SER A 237 3.25 46.30 -28.15
CA SER A 237 2.94 46.91 -26.85
C SER A 237 3.97 46.54 -25.78
N ASP A 238 4.27 47.48 -24.87
CA ASP A 238 5.22 47.28 -23.76
C ASP A 238 4.85 46.08 -22.88
N LYS A 239 3.55 45.80 -22.73
CA LYS A 239 3.06 44.62 -22.01
C LYS A 239 3.43 43.31 -22.70
N ASN A 240 3.39 43.27 -24.04
CA ASN A 240 3.74 42.09 -24.82
C ASN A 240 5.25 41.87 -24.86
N LEU A 241 6.02 42.96 -24.94
CA LEU A 241 7.48 42.95 -24.84
C LEU A 241 7.95 42.30 -23.53
N ILE A 242 7.41 42.78 -22.39
CA ILE A 242 7.72 42.24 -21.06
C ILE A 242 7.34 40.75 -20.96
N ARG A 243 6.26 40.31 -21.61
CA ARG A 243 5.83 38.90 -21.59
C ARG A 243 6.77 37.98 -22.37
N ILE A 244 7.29 38.44 -23.51
CA ILE A 244 8.29 37.71 -24.29
C ILE A 244 9.59 37.59 -23.48
N LEU A 245 10.03 38.70 -22.90
CA LEU A 245 11.24 38.78 -22.08
C LEU A 245 11.18 37.87 -20.84
N LYS A 246 10.05 37.85 -20.11
CA LYS A 246 9.84 36.92 -18.99
C LYS A 246 9.89 35.46 -19.43
N THR A 247 9.28 35.15 -20.57
CA THR A 247 9.30 33.79 -21.14
C THR A 247 10.72 33.38 -21.54
N GLN A 248 11.49 34.27 -22.18
CA GLN A 248 12.88 34.03 -22.55
C GLN A 248 13.77 33.79 -21.33
N LYS A 249 13.60 34.60 -20.28
CA LYS A 249 14.30 34.45 -18.99
C LYS A 249 14.05 33.08 -18.36
N GLU A 250 12.81 32.59 -18.37
CA GLU A 250 12.49 31.24 -17.87
C GLU A 250 13.17 30.13 -18.67
N PHE A 251 13.24 30.26 -20.00
CA PHE A 251 13.93 29.30 -20.85
C PHE A 251 15.45 29.28 -20.60
N GLU A 252 16.07 30.44 -20.43
CA GLU A 252 17.50 30.54 -20.10
C GLU A 252 17.81 29.96 -18.72
N LYS A 253 16.97 30.23 -17.73
CA LYS A 253 17.08 29.62 -16.39
C LYS A 253 17.04 28.10 -16.46
N LYS A 254 16.12 27.53 -17.24
CA LYS A 254 16.03 26.08 -17.47
C LYS A 254 17.27 25.54 -18.17
N ARG A 255 17.74 26.17 -19.25
CA ARG A 255 18.97 25.78 -19.95
C ARG A 255 20.18 25.76 -19.01
N LEU A 256 20.40 26.84 -18.26
CA LEU A 256 21.56 26.96 -17.38
C LEU A 256 21.53 25.90 -16.27
N SER A 257 20.34 25.56 -15.77
CA SER A 257 20.16 24.45 -14.82
C SER A 257 20.45 23.07 -15.44
N LEU A 258 20.06 22.84 -16.69
CA LEU A 258 20.32 21.60 -17.42
C LEU A 258 21.82 21.43 -17.71
N GLU A 259 22.49 22.49 -18.15
CA GLU A 259 23.93 22.50 -18.42
C GLU A 259 24.75 22.23 -17.15
N LYS A 260 24.36 22.85 -16.03
CA LYS A 260 24.92 22.55 -14.70
C LYS A 260 24.73 21.08 -14.31
N ALA A 261 23.56 20.52 -14.57
CA ALA A 261 23.29 19.10 -14.30
C ALA A 261 24.14 18.17 -15.17
N LEU A 262 24.33 18.51 -16.45
CA LEU A 262 25.16 17.74 -17.39
C LEU A 262 26.65 17.79 -17.02
N GLN A 263 27.19 18.96 -16.68
CA GLN A 263 28.58 19.09 -16.24
C GLN A 263 28.83 18.30 -14.95
N SER A 264 27.92 18.39 -13.98
CA SER A 264 28.01 17.61 -12.73
C SER A 264 27.96 16.11 -13.01
N TYR A 265 27.06 15.67 -13.89
CA TYR A 265 26.94 14.27 -14.30
C TYR A 265 28.19 13.74 -15.03
N ASN A 266 28.78 14.54 -15.93
CA ASN A 266 30.01 14.18 -16.64
C ASN A 266 31.19 14.05 -15.67
N PHE A 267 31.30 14.96 -14.69
CA PHE A 267 32.31 14.87 -13.64
C PHE A 267 32.11 13.63 -12.74
N GLU A 268 30.87 13.37 -12.33
CA GLU A 268 30.51 12.18 -11.53
C GLU A 268 30.79 10.87 -12.28
N THR A 269 30.56 10.81 -13.59
CA THR A 269 30.83 9.60 -14.37
C THR A 269 32.32 9.32 -14.55
N ILE A 270 33.15 10.36 -14.72
CA ILE A 270 34.61 10.23 -14.79
C ILE A 270 35.16 9.77 -13.44
N THR A 271 34.76 10.41 -12.34
CA THR A 271 35.17 10.05 -10.98
C THR A 271 34.70 8.63 -10.61
N ASN A 272 33.47 8.25 -10.95
CA ASN A 272 32.96 6.91 -10.67
C ASN A 272 33.67 5.80 -11.47
N LYS A 273 34.07 6.08 -12.71
CA LYS A 273 34.91 5.14 -13.49
C LYS A 273 36.28 4.96 -12.85
N ARG A 274 36.88 6.03 -12.36
CA ARG A 274 38.17 6.00 -11.65
C ARG A 274 38.07 5.21 -10.35
N LEU A 275 37.09 5.50 -9.50
CA LEU A 275 36.88 4.81 -8.23
C LEU A 275 36.52 3.33 -8.42
N GLY A 276 35.81 2.98 -9.49
CA GLY A 276 35.49 1.59 -9.83
C GLY A 276 36.70 0.72 -10.22
N LYS A 277 37.86 1.32 -10.54
CA LYS A 277 39.12 0.58 -10.75
C LYS A 277 39.90 0.37 -9.45
N ILE A 278 39.63 1.17 -8.43
CA ILE A 278 40.35 1.16 -7.15
C ILE A 278 39.64 0.24 -6.15
N PHE A 279 38.31 0.28 -6.14
CA PHE A 279 37.48 -0.39 -5.15
C PHE A 279 36.59 -1.47 -5.76
N GLU A 280 36.58 -2.63 -5.11
CA GLU A 280 35.61 -3.70 -5.33
C GLU A 280 34.51 -3.65 -4.27
N TYR A 281 33.30 -4.06 -4.62
CA TYR A 281 32.17 -4.11 -3.68
C TYR A 281 31.51 -5.48 -3.67
N ARG A 282 30.94 -5.84 -2.52
CA ARG A 282 30.19 -7.08 -2.30
C ARG A 282 28.93 -6.83 -1.48
N PHE A 283 27.82 -7.43 -1.89
CA PHE A 283 26.58 -7.46 -1.12
C PHE A 283 26.46 -8.78 -0.35
N SER A 284 25.93 -8.72 0.88
CA SER A 284 25.46 -9.91 1.59
C SER A 284 24.26 -10.54 0.86
N LYS A 285 24.06 -11.87 0.97
CA LYS A 285 22.95 -12.60 0.32
C LYS A 285 21.58 -11.96 0.58
N ASN A 286 21.40 -11.38 1.77
CA ASN A 286 20.14 -10.76 2.21
C ASN A 286 20.05 -9.26 1.87
N LYS A 287 21.04 -8.68 1.17
CA LYS A 287 21.18 -7.25 0.86
C LYS A 287 21.07 -6.32 2.09
N LEU A 288 21.32 -6.84 3.30
CA LEU A 288 21.31 -6.09 4.55
C LEU A 288 22.67 -5.44 4.86
N GLU A 289 23.74 -5.90 4.22
CA GLU A 289 25.09 -5.44 4.45
C GLU A 289 25.81 -5.27 3.11
N ALA A 290 26.61 -4.22 3.00
CA ALA A 290 27.49 -3.98 1.87
C ALA A 290 28.91 -3.75 2.35
N HIS A 291 29.85 -4.36 1.64
CA HIS A 291 31.28 -4.32 1.92
C HIS A 291 32.03 -3.75 0.71
N ILE A 292 33.12 -3.02 0.99
CA ILE A 292 34.06 -2.55 -0.03
C ILE A 292 35.44 -3.12 0.31
N ARG A 293 36.18 -3.52 -0.73
CA ARG A 293 37.56 -3.97 -0.67
C ARG A 293 38.45 -3.10 -1.57
N ILE A 294 39.68 -2.82 -1.13
CA ILE A 294 40.70 -2.14 -1.94
C ILE A 294 41.32 -3.17 -2.90
N ALA A 295 41.18 -2.96 -4.20
CA ALA A 295 41.67 -3.88 -5.24
C ALA A 295 43.01 -3.42 -5.82
N ASN A 296 43.18 -2.11 -6.02
CA ASN A 296 44.41 -1.52 -6.56
C ASN A 296 44.91 -0.41 -5.64
N ASP A 297 46.21 -0.21 -5.63
CA ASP A 297 46.84 0.87 -4.87
C ASP A 297 46.45 2.24 -5.43
N PHE A 298 46.41 3.25 -4.58
CA PHE A 298 46.09 4.62 -4.97
C PHE A 298 47.00 5.61 -4.26
N SER A 299 47.61 6.51 -5.04
CA SER A 299 48.58 7.48 -4.54
C SER A 299 47.98 8.87 -4.27
N GLU A 300 46.67 9.04 -4.44
CA GLU A 300 45.98 10.34 -4.33
C GLU A 300 44.91 10.35 -3.22
N ASP A 301 44.72 11.50 -2.59
CA ASP A 301 43.69 11.73 -1.58
C ASP A 301 42.28 11.66 -2.18
N ILE A 302 41.54 10.61 -1.84
CA ILE A 302 40.14 10.44 -2.26
C ILE A 302 39.21 11.23 -1.33
N LEU A 303 38.43 12.13 -1.91
CA LEU A 303 37.41 12.88 -1.18
C LEU A 303 36.23 11.97 -0.80
N ILE A 304 35.80 12.02 0.47
CA ILE A 304 34.67 11.24 0.99
C ILE A 304 33.35 11.51 0.24
N PRO A 305 33.01 12.77 -0.12
CA PRO A 305 31.81 13.03 -0.92
C PRO A 305 31.78 12.23 -2.23
N ASP A 306 32.93 12.10 -2.89
CA ASP A 306 33.05 11.37 -4.15
C ASP A 306 32.90 9.86 -3.93
N LEU A 307 33.48 9.32 -2.85
CA LEU A 307 33.26 7.92 -2.44
C LEU A 307 31.79 7.63 -2.13
N ILE A 308 31.10 8.55 -1.43
CA ILE A 308 29.67 8.42 -1.13
C ILE A 308 28.83 8.46 -2.42
N ASN A 309 29.18 9.33 -3.37
CA ASN A 309 28.48 9.41 -4.65
C ASN A 309 28.70 8.16 -5.49
N TRP A 310 29.92 7.62 -5.48
CA TRP A 310 30.23 6.33 -6.09
C TRP A 310 29.42 5.19 -5.48
N LEU A 311 29.32 5.13 -4.14
CA LEU A 311 28.51 4.14 -3.45
C LEU A 311 27.03 4.20 -3.85
N LYS A 312 26.48 5.41 -3.98
CA LYS A 312 25.12 5.62 -4.48
C LYS A 312 24.96 5.15 -5.93
N SER A 313 25.96 5.36 -6.78
CA SER A 313 25.94 4.90 -8.18
C SER A 313 25.92 3.37 -8.30
N ILE A 314 26.47 2.67 -7.30
CA ILE A 314 26.43 1.21 -7.17
C ILE A 314 25.09 0.72 -6.61
N GLY A 315 24.30 1.60 -5.98
CA GLY A 315 23.02 1.28 -5.37
C GLY A 315 23.05 1.24 -3.84
N ILE A 316 24.20 1.51 -3.20
CA ILE A 316 24.32 1.64 -1.74
C ILE A 316 23.91 3.07 -1.36
N SER A 317 22.67 3.22 -0.92
CA SER A 317 22.08 4.54 -0.63
C SER A 317 21.73 4.75 0.85
N PHE A 318 21.58 3.66 1.60
CA PHE A 318 21.05 3.69 2.95
C PHE A 318 21.98 2.98 3.95
N GLY A 319 22.10 3.56 5.15
CA GLY A 319 22.89 2.97 6.23
C GLY A 319 24.40 3.11 6.09
N ILE A 320 24.89 4.09 5.31
CA ILE A 320 26.32 4.33 5.10
C ILE A 320 27.02 4.64 6.43
N CYS A 321 28.17 4.02 6.67
CA CYS A 321 28.96 4.20 7.90
C CYS A 321 29.43 5.66 8.09
N HIS A 322 29.71 6.01 9.35
CA HIS A 322 30.16 7.35 9.71
C HIS A 322 31.43 7.76 8.96
N GLU A 323 31.51 9.03 8.56
CA GLU A 323 32.64 9.61 7.81
C GLU A 323 34.02 9.35 8.45
N LYS A 324 34.09 9.24 9.80
CA LYS A 324 35.34 8.91 10.51
C LYS A 324 35.88 7.52 10.16
N ALA A 325 35.00 6.52 10.05
CA ALA A 325 35.39 5.16 9.71
C ALA A 325 35.85 5.06 8.25
N LEU A 326 35.19 5.79 7.35
CA LEU A 326 35.60 5.88 5.95
C LEU A 326 36.95 6.59 5.80
N LYS A 327 37.21 7.67 6.56
CA LYS A 327 38.54 8.32 6.59
C LYS A 327 39.62 7.36 7.04
N ALA A 328 39.41 6.66 8.15
CA ALA A 328 40.39 5.71 8.69
C ALA A 328 40.70 4.58 7.69
N PHE A 329 39.70 4.10 6.96
CA PHE A 329 39.87 3.10 5.91
C PHE A 329 40.67 3.64 4.70
N LEU A 330 40.44 4.90 4.31
CA LEU A 330 41.20 5.52 3.23
C LEU A 330 42.66 5.84 3.63
N THR A 331 42.94 6.14 4.89
CA THR A 331 44.29 6.49 5.36
C THR A 331 45.15 5.30 5.78
N HIS A 332 44.53 4.20 6.25
CA HIS A 332 45.25 3.02 6.75
C HIS A 332 44.99 1.74 5.94
N GLY A 333 44.14 1.81 4.91
CA GLY A 333 43.78 0.66 4.11
C GLY A 333 44.90 0.25 3.17
N THR A 334 45.34 -1.00 3.27
CA THR A 334 46.25 -1.63 2.29
C THR A 334 45.44 -2.40 1.25
N ILE A 335 46.09 -2.77 0.14
CA ILE A 335 45.52 -3.66 -0.88
C ILE A 335 44.97 -4.93 -0.20
N GLY A 336 43.71 -5.26 -0.47
CA GLY A 336 43.02 -6.39 0.14
C GLY A 336 42.22 -6.10 1.41
N SER A 337 42.38 -4.93 2.03
CA SER A 337 41.58 -4.54 3.19
C SER A 337 40.09 -4.40 2.82
N GLU A 338 39.21 -4.90 3.68
CA GLU A 338 37.76 -4.89 3.50
C GLU A 338 37.07 -4.17 4.67
N ILE A 339 36.09 -3.31 4.36
CA ILE A 339 35.28 -2.61 5.35
C ILE A 339 33.79 -2.76 5.05
N LYS A 340 33.00 -2.93 6.10
CA LYS A 340 31.54 -2.80 6.05
C LYS A 340 31.16 -1.34 5.90
N VAL A 341 30.63 -0.97 4.75
CA VAL A 341 30.32 0.43 4.42
C VAL A 341 28.88 0.81 4.60
N ALA A 342 27.95 -0.16 4.58
CA ALA A 342 26.55 0.13 4.83
C ALA A 342 25.86 -1.01 5.57
N GLN A 343 24.91 -0.64 6.44
CA GLN A 343 24.09 -1.56 7.21
C GLN A 343 22.61 -1.16 7.18
N GLY A 344 21.78 -2.09 6.70
CA GLY A 344 20.33 -2.03 6.83
C GLY A 344 19.87 -2.48 8.21
N TYR A 345 18.57 -2.32 8.49
CA TYR A 345 17.96 -2.78 9.73
C TYR A 345 16.77 -3.71 9.44
N LEU A 346 16.67 -4.77 10.24
CA LEU A 346 15.60 -5.76 10.13
C LEU A 346 14.24 -5.15 10.53
N PRO A 347 13.13 -5.63 9.94
CA PRO A 347 11.81 -5.30 10.42
C PRO A 347 11.61 -5.82 11.85
N THR A 348 10.92 -5.03 12.67
CA THR A 348 10.47 -5.50 13.99
C THR A 348 9.16 -6.23 13.84
N GLY A 349 9.02 -7.40 14.47
CA GLY A 349 7.79 -8.18 14.41
C GLY A 349 6.60 -7.44 15.07
N PRO A 350 5.36 -7.69 14.62
CA PRO A 350 4.18 -7.15 15.26
C PRO A 350 3.92 -7.81 16.62
N VAL A 351 3.24 -7.09 17.51
CA VAL A 351 2.63 -7.68 18.71
C VAL A 351 1.27 -8.23 18.31
N ASN A 352 1.08 -9.54 18.44
CA ASN A 352 -0.18 -10.21 18.06
C ASN A 352 -1.34 -9.81 18.97
N GLU A 353 -2.56 -9.94 18.46
CA GLU A 353 -3.77 -9.82 19.28
C GLU A 353 -3.83 -10.98 20.29
N SER A 354 -4.25 -10.70 21.52
CA SER A 354 -4.53 -11.73 22.53
C SER A 354 -5.97 -11.58 23.03
N ILE A 355 -6.61 -12.72 23.34
CA ILE A 355 -7.97 -12.75 23.86
C ILE A 355 -7.99 -13.42 25.22
N GLU A 356 -8.55 -12.73 26.20
CA GLU A 356 -8.83 -13.27 27.53
C GLU A 356 -10.31 -13.68 27.62
N PHE A 357 -10.57 -14.96 27.85
CA PHE A 357 -11.91 -15.50 28.06
C PHE A 357 -12.20 -15.67 29.55
N LEU A 358 -13.31 -15.11 30.01
CA LEU A 358 -13.72 -15.09 31.43
C LEU A 358 -14.67 -16.23 31.81
N PHE A 359 -14.94 -17.16 30.90
CA PHE A 359 -15.76 -18.36 31.12
C PHE A 359 -15.00 -19.64 30.73
N ASP A 360 -15.53 -20.79 31.13
CA ASP A 360 -14.94 -22.11 30.86
C ASP A 360 -15.17 -22.53 29.41
N ILE A 361 -14.07 -22.75 28.68
CA ILE A 361 -14.09 -23.28 27.32
C ILE A 361 -14.02 -24.79 27.44
N SER A 362 -15.01 -25.50 26.90
CA SER A 362 -15.05 -26.97 26.89
C SER A 362 -13.75 -27.55 26.27
N PRO A 363 -13.19 -28.64 26.82
CA PRO A 363 -11.80 -29.07 26.63
C PRO A 363 -11.50 -29.83 25.32
N ASP A 364 -12.16 -29.51 24.20
CA ASP A 364 -11.89 -30.16 22.91
C ASP A 364 -10.71 -29.51 22.14
N THR A 365 -10.05 -28.52 22.72
CA THR A 365 -8.89 -27.86 22.12
C THR A 365 -7.84 -27.65 23.19
N GLY A 366 -6.76 -28.45 23.17
CA GLY A 366 -5.69 -28.47 24.17
C GLY A 366 -5.02 -27.12 24.40
N ILE A 367 -5.59 -26.34 25.33
CA ILE A 367 -5.03 -25.08 25.86
C ILE A 367 -5.07 -25.21 27.38
N GLU A 368 -3.92 -24.94 28.00
CA GLU A 368 -3.70 -25.13 29.44
C GLU A 368 -4.68 -24.30 30.30
N LYS A 369 -5.16 -24.95 31.36
CA LYS A 369 -6.05 -24.38 32.36
C LYS A 369 -5.22 -23.54 33.34
N THR A 370 -5.32 -22.22 33.25
CA THR A 370 -4.91 -21.35 34.36
C THR A 370 -6.08 -21.14 35.32
N GLY A 371 -5.85 -21.50 36.59
CA GLY A 371 -6.85 -21.60 37.64
C GLY A 371 -7.53 -20.28 37.96
N SER A 372 -8.83 -20.20 37.69
CA SER A 372 -9.78 -19.29 38.32
C SER A 372 -11.16 -19.91 38.14
N LYS A 373 -11.98 -19.95 39.19
CA LYS A 373 -13.36 -20.48 39.15
C LYS A 373 -14.15 -19.74 38.08
N LYS A 374 -14.28 -20.33 36.89
CA LYS A 374 -14.97 -19.75 35.76
C LYS A 374 -16.43 -20.16 35.79
N GLN A 375 -17.32 -19.18 35.60
CA GLN A 375 -18.75 -19.39 35.59
C GLN A 375 -19.16 -20.21 34.35
N THR A 376 -19.83 -21.35 34.56
CA THR A 376 -20.46 -22.16 33.51
C THR A 376 -21.79 -21.54 33.02
N PHE A 377 -22.30 -20.56 33.76
CA PHE A 377 -23.54 -19.85 33.47
C PHE A 377 -23.32 -18.33 33.59
N VAL A 378 -23.80 -17.59 32.59
CA VAL A 378 -23.67 -16.13 32.52
C VAL A 378 -25.04 -15.48 32.53
N LYS A 379 -25.17 -14.37 33.25
CA LYS A 379 -26.34 -13.51 33.24
C LYS A 379 -26.19 -12.43 32.17
N LYS A 380 -27.31 -11.90 31.71
CA LYS A 380 -27.36 -10.73 30.84
C LYS A 380 -26.55 -9.59 31.48
N GLY A 381 -25.55 -9.10 30.74
CA GLY A 381 -24.63 -8.06 31.17
C GLY A 381 -23.22 -8.54 31.55
N ASP A 382 -23.01 -9.84 31.74
CA ASP A 382 -21.70 -10.38 32.13
C ASP A 382 -20.66 -10.29 31.00
N ILE A 383 -19.39 -10.10 31.37
CA ILE A 383 -18.28 -10.01 30.42
C ILE A 383 -17.82 -11.42 30.04
N LEU A 384 -17.84 -11.72 28.74
CA LEU A 384 -17.45 -13.02 28.19
C LEU A 384 -15.99 -13.06 27.75
N ALA A 385 -15.52 -12.01 27.07
CA ALA A 385 -14.16 -11.95 26.54
C ALA A 385 -13.64 -10.52 26.38
N ARG A 386 -12.32 -10.37 26.48
CA ARG A 386 -11.58 -9.11 26.26
C ARG A 386 -10.49 -9.30 25.21
N ILE A 387 -10.40 -8.40 24.25
CA ILE A 387 -9.36 -8.38 23.20
C ILE A 387 -8.32 -7.32 23.53
N THR A 388 -7.05 -7.72 23.58
CA THR A 388 -5.91 -6.80 23.57
C THR A 388 -5.52 -6.52 22.12
N PRO A 389 -5.59 -5.26 21.65
CA PRO A 389 -5.36 -4.91 20.25
C PRO A 389 -3.90 -5.14 19.83
N HIS A 390 -3.70 -5.49 18.55
CA HIS A 390 -2.36 -5.66 17.99
C HIS A 390 -1.63 -4.33 17.85
N LYS A 391 -0.30 -4.41 17.78
CA LYS A 391 0.55 -3.30 17.36
C LYS A 391 1.33 -3.71 16.13
N ASP A 392 1.25 -2.89 15.10
CA ASP A 392 2.01 -3.12 13.86
C ASP A 392 3.52 -3.08 14.11
N GLY A 393 4.21 -4.00 13.45
CA GLY A 393 5.67 -3.99 13.40
C GLY A 393 6.18 -2.77 12.63
N LYS A 394 7.40 -2.31 12.93
CA LYS A 394 8.03 -1.24 12.14
C LYS A 394 8.73 -1.85 10.92
N PRO A 395 8.55 -1.28 9.71
CA PRO A 395 9.20 -1.78 8.51
C PRO A 395 10.71 -1.62 8.60
N GLY A 396 11.43 -2.67 8.21
CA GLY A 396 12.87 -2.69 8.04
C GLY A 396 13.29 -1.95 6.77
N LYS A 397 14.60 -1.81 6.57
CA LYS A 397 15.16 -1.19 5.36
C LYS A 397 16.51 -1.80 5.02
N ASP A 398 16.69 -2.17 3.76
CA ASP A 398 17.95 -2.72 3.25
C ASP A 398 18.98 -1.60 2.91
N VAL A 399 20.21 -1.98 2.55
CA VAL A 399 21.27 -0.99 2.19
C VAL A 399 21.00 -0.25 0.88
N CYS A 400 20.15 -0.82 0.02
CA CYS A 400 19.72 -0.19 -1.22
C CYS A 400 18.57 0.80 -1.03
N GLY A 401 17.99 0.84 0.18
CA GLY A 401 16.92 1.73 0.57
C GLY A 401 15.51 1.21 0.24
N PHE A 402 15.35 -0.07 -0.05
CA PHE A 402 14.06 -0.77 -0.12
C PHE A 402 13.54 -1.10 1.27
N GLN A 403 12.24 -0.90 1.46
CA GLN A 403 11.57 -1.24 2.72
C GLN A 403 11.26 -2.73 2.77
N ILE A 404 11.67 -3.36 3.86
CA ILE A 404 11.30 -4.74 4.18
C ILE A 404 10.08 -4.68 5.08
N GLN A 405 8.92 -5.07 4.57
CA GLN A 405 7.68 -5.09 5.34
C GLN A 405 7.79 -6.13 6.47
N PRO A 406 7.34 -5.82 7.69
CA PRO A 406 7.29 -6.82 8.76
C PRO A 406 6.24 -7.89 8.41
N PRO A 407 6.37 -9.12 8.96
CA PRO A 407 5.31 -10.11 8.86
C PRO A 407 4.00 -9.52 9.40
N GLY A 408 2.88 -9.80 8.74
CA GLY A 408 1.57 -9.27 9.16
C GLY A 408 1.22 -9.72 10.58
N HIS A 409 0.53 -8.86 11.32
CA HIS A 409 0.00 -9.22 12.63
C HIS A 409 -1.11 -10.27 12.48
N LYS A 410 -1.17 -11.24 13.40
CA LYS A 410 -2.30 -12.19 13.43
C LYS A 410 -3.50 -11.49 14.05
N ILE A 411 -4.52 -11.22 13.24
CA ILE A 411 -5.85 -10.80 13.71
C ILE A 411 -6.59 -12.06 14.17
N ILE A 412 -7.17 -12.03 15.37
CA ILE A 412 -8.03 -13.11 15.86
C ILE A 412 -9.48 -12.67 15.64
N PRO A 413 -10.17 -13.18 14.60
CA PRO A 413 -11.53 -12.76 14.28
C PRO A 413 -12.51 -13.36 15.30
N LEU A 414 -12.70 -12.69 16.43
CA LEU A 414 -13.76 -13.05 17.38
C LEU A 414 -15.07 -12.34 17.02
N GLY A 415 -16.05 -13.11 16.58
CA GLY A 415 -17.40 -12.67 16.23
C GLY A 415 -18.37 -12.76 17.42
N SER A 416 -19.31 -11.83 17.47
CA SER A 416 -20.48 -11.88 18.36
C SER A 416 -21.62 -12.66 17.69
N GLY A 417 -21.93 -13.83 18.21
CA GLY A 417 -23.07 -14.64 17.82
C GLY A 417 -24.34 -14.26 18.57
N LYS A 418 -25.41 -15.04 18.38
CA LYS A 418 -26.69 -14.82 19.07
C LYS A 418 -26.52 -14.92 20.59
N GLY A 419 -27.09 -13.96 21.33
CA GLY A 419 -26.98 -13.87 22.78
C GLY A 419 -25.71 -13.17 23.28
N VAL A 420 -24.92 -12.55 22.39
CA VAL A 420 -23.68 -11.83 22.71
C VAL A 420 -23.69 -10.45 22.04
N VAL A 421 -23.35 -9.41 22.80
CA VAL A 421 -23.19 -8.02 22.31
C VAL A 421 -21.73 -7.62 22.41
N LYS A 422 -21.16 -7.11 21.32
CA LYS A 422 -19.78 -6.58 21.30
C LYS A 422 -19.81 -5.06 21.46
N LYS A 423 -19.09 -4.53 22.46
CA LYS A 423 -18.82 -3.09 22.60
C LYS A 423 -17.31 -2.88 22.58
N GLY A 424 -16.80 -2.39 21.46
CA GLY A 424 -15.35 -2.18 21.26
C GLY A 424 -14.56 -3.49 21.33
N THR A 425 -13.65 -3.60 22.30
CA THR A 425 -12.78 -4.77 22.54
C THR A 425 -13.36 -5.77 23.54
N ILE A 426 -14.58 -5.54 24.05
CA ILE A 426 -15.21 -6.33 25.11
C ILE A 426 -16.51 -6.97 24.59
N PHE A 427 -16.75 -8.23 24.97
CA PHE A 427 -17.95 -9.00 24.65
C PHE A 427 -18.80 -9.20 25.90
N PHE A 428 -20.09 -8.92 25.79
CA PHE A 428 -21.08 -9.03 26.86
C PHE A 428 -22.14 -10.07 26.53
N ALA A 429 -22.69 -10.74 27.55
CA ALA A 429 -23.88 -11.59 27.40
C ALA A 429 -25.15 -10.72 27.25
N ASP A 430 -25.98 -11.00 26.26
CA ASP A 430 -27.26 -10.30 26.01
C ASP A 430 -28.46 -11.04 26.62
N ILE A 431 -28.30 -12.34 26.88
CA ILE A 431 -29.31 -13.22 27.45
C ILE A 431 -28.67 -14.12 28.50
N ASP A 432 -29.49 -14.59 29.43
CA ASP A 432 -29.07 -15.60 30.42
C ASP A 432 -28.88 -16.96 29.75
N GLY A 433 -27.77 -17.65 30.05
CA GLY A 433 -27.53 -18.97 29.47
C GLY A 433 -26.10 -19.48 29.61
N THR A 434 -25.75 -20.48 28.80
CA THR A 434 -24.41 -21.07 28.76
C THR A 434 -23.62 -20.49 27.59
N PRO A 435 -22.46 -19.86 27.84
CA PRO A 435 -21.60 -19.35 26.79
C PRO A 435 -20.88 -20.51 26.07
N VAL A 436 -20.85 -20.46 24.74
CA VAL A 436 -20.21 -21.48 23.88
C VAL A 436 -19.34 -20.78 22.84
N LEU A 437 -18.04 -21.12 22.83
CA LEU A 437 -17.11 -20.67 21.81
C LEU A 437 -17.09 -21.68 20.66
N TYR A 438 -17.61 -21.30 19.49
CA TYR A 438 -17.61 -22.16 18.32
C TYR A 438 -16.34 -21.93 17.48
N LYS A 439 -15.54 -22.99 17.29
CA LYS A 439 -14.33 -23.02 16.43
C LYS A 439 -13.33 -21.89 16.72
N ASN A 440 -13.22 -21.44 17.97
CA ASN A 440 -12.37 -20.33 18.39
C ASN A 440 -12.62 -19.02 17.63
N ARG A 441 -13.80 -18.86 17.02
CA ARG A 441 -14.14 -17.74 16.15
C ARG A 441 -15.38 -16.99 16.59
N THR A 442 -16.43 -17.66 17.05
CA THR A 442 -17.71 -16.99 17.32
C THR A 442 -18.26 -17.38 18.70
N LEU A 443 -18.55 -16.37 19.53
CA LEU A 443 -19.14 -16.55 20.84
C LEU A 443 -20.67 -16.58 20.72
N PHE A 444 -21.29 -17.59 21.33
CA PHE A 444 -22.75 -17.70 21.45
C PHE A 444 -23.12 -17.81 22.92
N VAL A 445 -24.32 -17.34 23.30
CA VAL A 445 -24.96 -17.76 24.55
C VAL A 445 -26.18 -18.57 24.19
N THR A 446 -26.19 -19.83 24.62
CA THR A 446 -27.33 -20.72 24.40
C THR A 446 -28.28 -20.67 25.58
N PRO A 447 -29.57 -20.37 25.36
CA PRO A 447 -30.56 -20.47 26.43
C PRO A 447 -30.74 -21.95 26.81
N ARG A 448 -30.97 -22.22 28.09
CA ARG A 448 -31.21 -23.57 28.64
C ARG A 448 -32.33 -24.28 27.87
N ASP A 449 -32.16 -25.58 27.60
CA ASP A 449 -33.12 -26.40 26.85
C ASP A 449 -34.54 -26.21 27.41
N ARG A 450 -35.45 -25.71 26.56
CA ARG A 450 -36.86 -25.50 26.91
C ARG A 450 -37.57 -26.83 26.76
N ASN A 451 -38.30 -27.27 27.79
CA ASN A 451 -39.34 -28.28 27.61
C ASN A 451 -40.38 -27.73 26.62
N TYR A 452 -40.50 -28.34 25.44
CA TYR A 452 -41.46 -27.93 24.43
C TYR A 452 -42.86 -28.45 24.78
N PRO A 453 -43.90 -27.60 24.85
CA PRO A 453 -45.26 -28.05 25.14
C PRO A 453 -45.81 -28.90 23.99
N THR A 454 -46.59 -29.94 24.32
CA THR A 454 -47.29 -30.78 23.35
C THR A 454 -48.64 -30.16 23.00
N LYS A 455 -48.95 -30.06 21.70
CA LYS A 455 -50.21 -29.53 21.16
C LYS A 455 -50.86 -30.57 20.25
N HIS A 456 -52.16 -30.75 20.40
CA HIS A 456 -52.98 -31.63 19.58
C HIS A 456 -53.75 -30.80 18.55
N PHE A 457 -53.80 -31.29 17.31
CA PHE A 457 -54.57 -30.69 16.23
C PHE A 457 -55.50 -31.76 15.64
N ALA A 458 -56.77 -31.68 16.03
CA ALA A 458 -57.84 -32.51 15.48
C ALA A 458 -58.33 -31.89 14.16
N GLY A 459 -57.90 -32.44 13.03
CA GLY A 459 -58.31 -31.99 11.69
C GLY A 459 -57.23 -32.12 10.62
N HIS A 460 -57.60 -31.77 9.38
CA HIS A 460 -56.70 -31.75 8.22
C HIS A 460 -55.96 -30.41 8.09
N ILE A 461 -54.69 -30.46 7.70
CA ILE A 461 -53.86 -29.27 7.49
C ILE A 461 -53.88 -28.91 6.00
N THR A 462 -54.72 -27.94 5.65
CA THR A 462 -54.89 -27.43 4.27
C THR A 462 -53.98 -26.24 3.95
N ASN A 463 -53.64 -25.40 4.95
CA ASN A 463 -52.93 -24.12 4.80
C ASN A 463 -51.55 -24.08 5.48
N ASP A 464 -50.72 -23.07 5.15
CA ASP A 464 -49.41 -22.83 5.78
C ASP A 464 -49.57 -22.26 7.20
N PHE A 465 -49.11 -22.99 8.22
CA PHE A 465 -49.13 -22.55 9.62
C PHE A 465 -47.91 -21.71 10.02
N GLY A 466 -47.00 -21.41 9.08
CA GLY A 466 -45.84 -20.56 9.30
C GLY A 466 -44.95 -21.05 10.45
N THR A 467 -44.70 -20.18 11.44
CA THR A 467 -43.90 -20.48 12.64
C THR A 467 -44.73 -20.77 13.90
N LYS A 468 -46.07 -20.88 13.78
CA LYS A 468 -47.01 -21.00 14.91
C LYS A 468 -46.67 -22.14 15.88
N TYR A 469 -46.16 -23.25 15.35
CA TYR A 469 -45.82 -24.45 16.12
C TYR A 469 -44.31 -24.69 16.26
N GLN A 470 -43.46 -23.73 15.89
CA GLN A 470 -42.00 -23.90 15.83
C GLN A 470 -41.38 -24.31 17.17
N SER A 471 -42.02 -23.94 18.29
CA SER A 471 -41.60 -24.28 19.65
C SER A 471 -42.60 -25.20 20.36
N ALA A 472 -43.18 -26.17 19.65
CA ALA A 472 -44.10 -27.16 20.21
C ALA A 472 -43.88 -28.55 19.61
N ASN A 473 -44.27 -29.58 20.37
CA ASN A 473 -44.46 -30.93 19.87
C ASN A 473 -45.88 -31.03 19.33
N LEU A 474 -46.06 -31.37 18.06
CA LEU A 474 -47.37 -31.35 17.40
C LEU A 474 -47.84 -32.79 17.12
N ILE A 475 -49.10 -33.07 17.47
CA ILE A 475 -49.81 -34.29 17.10
C ILE A 475 -50.96 -33.88 16.19
N VAL A 476 -51.00 -34.44 14.97
CA VAL A 476 -51.99 -34.15 13.93
C VAL A 476 -52.77 -35.42 13.67
N ASP A 477 -54.07 -35.40 13.96
CA ASP A 477 -54.92 -36.58 13.79
C ASP A 477 -55.37 -36.78 12.33
N GLY A 478 -55.34 -35.72 11.51
CA GLY A 478 -55.69 -35.77 10.09
C GLY A 478 -54.50 -35.74 9.12
N ASN A 479 -54.83 -35.62 7.83
CA ASN A 479 -53.91 -35.48 6.70
C ASN A 479 -53.27 -34.09 6.60
N ILE A 480 -52.11 -34.01 5.95
CA ILE A 480 -51.45 -32.76 5.55
C ILE A 480 -51.50 -32.64 4.03
N ASP A 481 -52.26 -31.67 3.54
CA ASP A 481 -52.46 -31.48 2.09
C ASP A 481 -51.25 -30.83 1.41
N LYS A 482 -51.28 -30.80 0.07
CA LYS A 482 -50.19 -30.30 -0.80
C LYS A 482 -49.72 -28.88 -0.46
N ASN A 483 -50.64 -28.01 -0.04
CA ASN A 483 -50.35 -26.63 0.33
C ASN A 483 -50.02 -26.47 1.83
N GLY A 484 -50.23 -27.52 2.62
CA GLY A 484 -49.96 -27.54 4.06
C GLY A 484 -48.47 -27.45 4.33
N ARG A 485 -48.09 -26.49 5.18
CA ARG A 485 -46.70 -26.35 5.65
C ARG A 485 -46.64 -26.25 7.17
N VAL A 486 -45.81 -27.11 7.75
CA VAL A 486 -45.71 -27.28 9.21
C VAL A 486 -44.26 -27.15 9.65
N VAL A 487 -44.01 -26.28 10.64
CA VAL A 487 -42.70 -26.12 11.29
C VAL A 487 -42.87 -26.38 12.78
N CYS A 488 -42.18 -27.39 13.33
CA CYS A 488 -42.34 -27.80 14.74
C CYS A 488 -41.07 -28.41 15.35
N HIS A 489 -41.14 -28.79 16.63
CA HIS A 489 -40.10 -29.59 17.29
C HIS A 489 -40.25 -31.06 16.95
N LYS A 490 -41.12 -31.80 17.65
CA LYS A 490 -41.52 -33.19 17.31
C LYS A 490 -42.85 -33.18 16.56
N LEU A 491 -43.03 -34.09 15.59
CA LEU A 491 -44.30 -34.22 14.84
C LEU A 491 -44.77 -35.67 14.83
N THR A 492 -46.06 -35.89 15.13
CA THR A 492 -46.75 -37.16 14.87
C THR A 492 -47.95 -36.88 14.00
N VAL A 493 -48.04 -37.53 12.83
CA VAL A 493 -49.17 -37.43 11.90
C VAL A 493 -49.85 -38.79 11.83
N MET A 494 -51.14 -38.84 12.12
CA MET A 494 -51.93 -40.07 12.06
C MET A 494 -52.42 -40.37 10.63
N GLY A 495 -52.64 -39.33 9.81
CA GLY A 495 -53.06 -39.45 8.41
C GLY A 495 -51.93 -39.34 7.38
N ASP A 496 -52.32 -39.07 6.13
CA ASP A 496 -51.44 -38.97 4.95
C ASP A 496 -50.74 -37.62 4.85
N VAL A 497 -49.55 -37.58 4.21
CA VAL A 497 -48.72 -36.38 4.10
C VAL A 497 -48.35 -36.09 2.65
N ASN A 498 -48.95 -35.04 2.09
CA ASN A 498 -48.68 -34.52 0.75
C ASN A 498 -47.98 -33.14 0.74
N GLY A 499 -47.87 -32.50 1.90
CA GLY A 499 -47.33 -31.14 2.06
C GLY A 499 -45.84 -31.03 2.41
N LYS A 500 -45.46 -29.89 3.03
CA LYS A 500 -44.07 -29.55 3.40
C LYS A 500 -43.87 -29.52 4.92
N ILE A 501 -43.02 -30.40 5.44
CA ILE A 501 -42.73 -30.53 6.87
C ILE A 501 -41.28 -30.14 7.19
N ARG A 502 -41.10 -29.35 8.25
CA ARG A 502 -39.79 -29.05 8.82
C ARG A 502 -39.79 -29.19 10.34
N ALA A 503 -39.21 -30.28 10.83
CA ALA A 503 -39.09 -30.60 12.25
C ALA A 503 -37.65 -30.46 12.77
N THR A 504 -37.51 -30.20 14.06
CA THR A 504 -36.20 -30.22 14.75
C THR A 504 -35.95 -31.48 15.58
N GLY A 505 -37.00 -32.25 15.88
CA GLY A 505 -36.98 -33.55 16.55
C GLY A 505 -37.62 -34.65 15.68
N GLU A 506 -37.95 -35.79 16.29
CA GLU A 506 -38.49 -36.97 15.62
C GLU A 506 -39.79 -36.67 14.85
N VAL A 507 -39.92 -37.23 13.65
CA VAL A 507 -41.16 -37.18 12.85
C VAL A 507 -41.68 -38.59 12.68
N ARG A 508 -42.93 -38.82 13.09
CA ARG A 508 -43.63 -40.10 12.92
C ARG A 508 -44.86 -39.90 12.06
N ILE A 509 -45.00 -40.71 11.01
CA ILE A 509 -46.11 -40.64 10.07
C ILE A 509 -46.71 -42.04 9.96
N LYS A 510 -48.00 -42.15 10.32
CA LYS A 510 -48.74 -43.41 10.27
C LYS A 510 -49.46 -43.64 8.94
N GLY A 511 -49.72 -42.58 8.16
CA GLY A 511 -50.30 -42.66 6.81
C GLY A 511 -49.25 -42.69 5.70
N ASN A 512 -49.71 -42.58 4.46
CA ASN A 512 -48.88 -42.55 3.26
C ASN A 512 -48.12 -41.24 3.12
N ILE A 513 -46.92 -41.28 2.53
CA ILE A 513 -46.11 -40.10 2.26
C ILE A 513 -46.07 -39.85 0.75
N GLY A 514 -46.67 -38.73 0.34
CA GLY A 514 -46.79 -38.28 -1.04
C GLY A 514 -47.88 -39.03 -1.81
N CYS A 515 -48.06 -38.63 -3.07
CA CYS A 515 -49.07 -39.19 -3.96
C CYS A 515 -48.43 -40.11 -5.00
N ASP A 516 -49.27 -40.94 -5.63
CA ASP A 516 -48.86 -41.82 -6.71
C ASP A 516 -48.12 -41.05 -7.82
N PRO A 517 -46.96 -41.55 -8.29
CA PRO A 517 -46.10 -40.83 -9.21
C PRO A 517 -46.70 -40.65 -10.61
N GLY A 518 -47.88 -41.20 -10.92
CA GLY A 518 -48.55 -41.03 -12.22
C GLY A 518 -49.20 -39.65 -12.42
N LEU A 519 -49.42 -38.90 -11.35
CA LEU A 519 -49.98 -37.54 -11.40
C LEU A 519 -48.85 -36.50 -11.45
N LYS A 520 -48.99 -35.44 -12.26
CA LYS A 520 -48.05 -34.29 -12.34
C LYS A 520 -48.13 -33.42 -11.07
N ASP A 521 -47.91 -34.03 -9.92
CA ASP A 521 -48.01 -33.39 -8.61
C ASP A 521 -46.64 -33.04 -8.03
N ASN A 522 -46.61 -31.95 -7.27
CA ASN A 522 -45.42 -31.53 -6.53
C ASN A 522 -45.07 -32.59 -5.46
N PRO A 523 -43.79 -32.94 -5.31
CA PRO A 523 -43.39 -33.94 -4.33
C PRO A 523 -43.59 -33.44 -2.90
N ALA A 524 -43.97 -34.34 -2.00
CA ALA A 524 -44.00 -34.07 -0.56
C ALA A 524 -42.57 -33.84 -0.05
N ILE A 525 -42.33 -32.80 0.76
CA ILE A 525 -40.98 -32.48 1.26
C ILE A 525 -40.96 -32.58 2.78
N ILE A 526 -40.20 -33.52 3.31
CA ILE A 526 -40.10 -33.76 4.76
C ILE A 526 -38.65 -33.57 5.18
N SER A 527 -38.43 -32.68 6.15
CA SER A 527 -37.10 -32.40 6.70
C SER A 527 -37.09 -32.50 8.22
N SER A 528 -36.20 -33.30 8.77
CA SER A 528 -35.98 -33.45 10.22
C SER A 528 -34.50 -33.47 10.59
N HIS A 529 -34.19 -32.92 11.77
CA HIS A 529 -32.85 -33.05 12.39
C HIS A 529 -32.70 -34.33 13.23
N ASP A 530 -33.76 -35.14 13.35
CA ASP A 530 -33.78 -36.40 14.06
C ASP A 530 -34.35 -37.52 13.17
N ASN A 531 -34.72 -38.65 13.75
CA ASN A 531 -35.28 -39.81 13.06
C ASN A 531 -36.61 -39.48 12.37
N ILE A 532 -36.80 -40.06 11.19
CA ILE A 532 -38.10 -40.08 10.49
C ILE A 532 -38.58 -41.53 10.49
N ILE A 533 -39.80 -41.75 10.96
CA ILE A 533 -40.46 -43.06 11.02
C ILE A 533 -41.70 -42.98 10.14
N ALA A 534 -41.77 -43.87 9.15
CA ALA A 534 -42.91 -44.01 8.26
C ALA A 534 -43.45 -45.43 8.37
N ASP A 535 -44.75 -45.57 8.63
CA ASP A 535 -45.37 -46.88 8.82
C ASP A 535 -46.02 -47.42 7.51
N ARG A 536 -46.27 -46.55 6.53
CA ARG A 536 -46.88 -46.85 5.22
C ARG A 536 -46.01 -46.36 4.05
N ASP A 537 -46.51 -46.50 2.83
CA ASP A 537 -45.75 -46.34 1.59
C ASP A 537 -45.31 -44.89 1.32
N ILE A 538 -44.19 -44.75 0.59
CA ILE A 538 -43.55 -43.48 0.29
C ILE A 538 -43.41 -43.34 -1.23
N ALA A 539 -44.20 -42.43 -1.81
CA ALA A 539 -44.25 -42.19 -3.25
C ALA A 539 -44.01 -40.71 -3.57
N ASN A 540 -43.21 -40.43 -4.62
CA ASN A 540 -42.91 -39.07 -5.10
C ASN A 540 -42.56 -38.07 -3.95
N ALA A 541 -41.66 -38.46 -3.05
CA ALA A 541 -41.31 -37.65 -1.87
C ALA A 541 -39.82 -37.31 -1.80
N VAL A 542 -39.50 -36.18 -1.16
CA VAL A 542 -38.14 -35.75 -0.80
C VAL A 542 -38.00 -35.75 0.71
N ILE A 543 -37.25 -36.73 1.23
CA ILE A 543 -37.04 -36.92 2.66
C ILE A 543 -35.61 -36.55 3.02
N ILE A 544 -35.44 -35.70 4.04
CA ILE A 544 -34.14 -35.25 4.55
C ILE A 544 -34.10 -35.47 6.07
N THR A 545 -33.25 -36.36 6.55
CA THR A 545 -33.04 -36.65 7.98
C THR A 545 -31.58 -36.52 8.39
N SER A 546 -31.32 -36.03 9.61
CA SER A 546 -29.96 -36.01 10.18
C SER A 546 -29.60 -37.24 11.00
N LYS A 547 -30.52 -38.19 11.16
CA LYS A 547 -30.24 -39.50 11.75
C LYS A 547 -30.69 -40.60 10.79
N MET A 548 -31.67 -41.44 11.18
CA MET A 548 -32.14 -42.56 10.37
C MET A 548 -33.55 -42.36 9.79
N LEU A 549 -33.79 -42.96 8.63
CA LEU A 549 -35.13 -43.24 8.12
C LEU A 549 -35.50 -44.69 8.44
N LYS A 550 -36.56 -44.91 9.21
CA LYS A 550 -37.06 -46.25 9.57
C LYS A 550 -38.44 -46.45 8.94
N ALA A 551 -38.50 -47.24 7.88
CA ALA A 551 -39.74 -47.61 7.20
C ALA A 551 -39.71 -49.11 6.81
N PRO A 552 -39.72 -50.02 7.81
CA PRO A 552 -39.47 -51.45 7.62
C PRO A 552 -40.53 -52.18 6.82
N ASN A 553 -41.71 -51.60 6.70
CA ASN A 553 -42.89 -52.19 6.07
C ASN A 553 -43.35 -51.41 4.84
N SER A 554 -42.60 -50.38 4.45
CA SER A 554 -43.01 -49.39 3.44
C SER A 554 -42.25 -49.58 2.13
N ASP A 555 -42.98 -49.42 1.03
CA ASP A 555 -42.41 -49.41 -0.31
C ASP A 555 -42.02 -47.98 -0.72
N LEU A 556 -40.82 -47.81 -1.28
CA LEU A 556 -40.30 -46.53 -1.75
C LEU A 556 -40.37 -46.47 -3.28
N ILE A 557 -41.12 -45.50 -3.82
CA ILE A 557 -41.39 -45.37 -5.25
C ILE A 557 -40.97 -43.98 -5.74
N SER A 558 -40.07 -43.91 -6.73
CA SER A 558 -39.61 -42.69 -7.42
C SER A 558 -39.34 -41.50 -6.48
N SER A 559 -38.65 -41.75 -5.37
CA SER A 559 -38.46 -40.79 -4.27
C SER A 559 -36.98 -40.48 -4.01
N ARG A 560 -36.69 -39.37 -3.32
CA ARG A 560 -35.31 -38.96 -2.98
C ARG A 560 -35.15 -38.90 -1.48
N VAL A 561 -34.27 -39.74 -0.93
CA VAL A 561 -34.00 -39.81 0.51
C VAL A 561 -32.55 -39.43 0.79
N TYR A 562 -32.38 -38.49 1.72
CA TYR A 562 -31.10 -38.05 2.23
C TYR A 562 -31.06 -38.31 3.73
N ALA A 563 -30.20 -39.23 4.16
CA ALA A 563 -29.98 -39.55 5.56
C ALA A 563 -28.50 -39.40 5.94
N PHE A 564 -28.23 -39.04 7.18
CA PHE A 564 -26.85 -38.98 7.67
C PHE A 564 -26.37 -40.35 8.20
N GLN A 565 -27.25 -41.06 8.91
CA GLN A 565 -27.00 -42.39 9.47
C GLN A 565 -27.64 -43.47 8.58
N ASP A 566 -28.54 -44.31 9.10
CA ASP A 566 -29.08 -45.48 8.41
C ASP A 566 -30.37 -45.19 7.62
N ILE A 567 -30.60 -45.96 6.56
CA ILE A 567 -31.89 -46.03 5.86
C ILE A 567 -32.38 -47.47 5.92
N PHE A 568 -33.60 -47.69 6.41
CA PHE A 568 -34.22 -49.01 6.51
C PHE A 568 -35.56 -49.04 5.76
N LEU A 569 -35.66 -49.87 4.72
CA LEU A 569 -36.79 -49.94 3.78
C LEU A 569 -37.22 -51.39 3.49
N LYS A 570 -38.48 -51.58 3.04
CA LYS A 570 -38.99 -52.89 2.60
C LYS A 570 -38.64 -53.16 1.13
N ASN A 571 -39.20 -52.36 0.21
CA ASN A 571 -38.93 -52.41 -1.22
C ASN A 571 -38.55 -51.04 -1.77
N ILE A 572 -37.78 -51.05 -2.86
CA ILE A 572 -37.44 -49.85 -3.64
C ILE A 572 -37.80 -50.09 -5.10
N SER A 573 -38.50 -49.15 -5.71
CA SER A 573 -38.83 -49.17 -7.13
C SER A 573 -38.61 -47.81 -7.78
N SER A 574 -38.31 -47.83 -9.08
CA SER A 574 -38.21 -46.65 -9.93
C SER A 574 -39.20 -46.82 -11.08
N ARG A 575 -40.09 -45.83 -11.28
CA ARG A 575 -41.04 -45.75 -12.42
C ARG A 575 -40.60 -44.65 -13.39
N GLU A 576 -41.26 -44.54 -14.54
CA GLU A 576 -40.86 -43.63 -15.65
C GLU A 576 -40.71 -42.15 -15.26
N ASN A 577 -41.36 -41.70 -14.17
CA ASN A 577 -41.28 -40.32 -13.67
C ASN A 577 -40.04 -39.98 -12.82
N GLY A 578 -39.00 -40.82 -12.86
CA GLY A 578 -37.66 -40.49 -12.38
C GLY A 578 -37.07 -41.52 -11.41
N PRO A 579 -35.72 -41.65 -11.37
CA PRO A 579 -35.05 -42.67 -10.58
C PRO A 579 -35.14 -42.38 -9.08
N THR A 580 -35.31 -43.45 -8.28
CA THR A 580 -35.19 -43.37 -6.83
C THR A 580 -33.74 -43.11 -6.42
N LEU A 581 -33.52 -42.09 -5.60
CA LEU A 581 -32.19 -41.68 -5.15
C LEU A 581 -32.06 -41.84 -3.63
N LEU A 582 -31.11 -42.65 -3.19
CA LEU A 582 -30.77 -42.80 -1.78
C LEU A 582 -29.38 -42.25 -1.52
N GLN A 583 -29.24 -41.31 -0.59
CA GLN A 583 -27.95 -40.75 -0.19
C GLN A 583 -27.73 -40.89 1.31
N ILE A 584 -26.56 -41.45 1.67
CA ILE A 584 -26.12 -41.64 3.05
C ILE A 584 -24.82 -40.87 3.34
N GLY A 585 -24.63 -40.44 4.60
CA GLY A 585 -23.35 -39.91 5.11
C GLY A 585 -23.06 -38.46 4.70
N LYS A 586 -23.99 -37.82 3.98
CA LYS A 586 -23.93 -36.41 3.61
C LYS A 586 -25.33 -35.82 3.56
N ASN A 587 -25.63 -34.93 4.50
CA ASN A 587 -26.82 -34.10 4.37
C ASN A 587 -26.54 -32.94 3.42
N PRO A 588 -27.34 -32.74 2.36
CA PRO A 588 -27.28 -31.53 1.57
C PRO A 588 -27.75 -30.38 2.46
N ASN A 589 -26.81 -29.70 3.12
CA ASN A 589 -27.15 -28.48 3.85
C ASN A 589 -27.30 -27.33 2.84
N LEU A 590 -28.46 -27.32 2.16
CA LEU A 590 -28.83 -26.35 1.15
C LEU A 590 -28.67 -24.91 1.69
N THR A 591 -28.96 -24.69 2.98
CA THR A 591 -28.83 -23.37 3.61
C THR A 591 -27.37 -22.93 3.77
N ILE A 592 -26.47 -23.81 4.21
CA ILE A 592 -25.03 -23.48 4.32
C ILE A 592 -24.42 -23.29 2.93
N ASN A 593 -24.82 -24.09 1.94
CA ASN A 593 -24.33 -23.97 0.57
C ASN A 593 -24.76 -22.64 -0.06
N ALA A 594 -26.01 -22.21 0.15
CA ALA A 594 -26.48 -20.89 -0.28
C ALA A 594 -25.69 -19.76 0.40
N ILE A 595 -25.44 -19.84 1.71
CA ILE A 595 -24.63 -18.85 2.44
C ILE A 595 -23.19 -18.81 1.92
N ASN A 596 -22.58 -19.97 1.62
CA ASN A 596 -21.24 -20.00 1.02
C ASN A 596 -21.19 -19.28 -0.32
N ARG A 597 -22.17 -19.53 -1.20
CA ARG A 597 -22.27 -18.82 -2.48
C ARG A 597 -22.41 -17.31 -2.28
N SER A 598 -23.21 -16.87 -1.30
CA SER A 598 -23.34 -15.45 -0.96
C SER A 598 -22.04 -14.84 -0.42
N ILE A 599 -21.30 -15.56 0.42
CA ILE A 599 -19.99 -15.14 0.93
C ILE A 599 -18.99 -15.00 -0.22
N ASP A 600 -18.95 -15.97 -1.13
CA ASP A 600 -18.02 -15.95 -2.26
C ASP A 600 -18.32 -14.78 -3.21
N LYS A 601 -19.60 -14.50 -3.48
CA LYS A 601 -20.03 -13.33 -4.26
C LYS A 601 -19.61 -12.02 -3.58
N GLN A 602 -19.90 -11.85 -2.29
CA GLN A 602 -19.53 -10.62 -1.57
C GLN A 602 -18.01 -10.43 -1.46
N LYS A 603 -17.23 -11.52 -1.36
CA LYS A 603 -15.77 -11.46 -1.41
C LYS A 603 -15.27 -11.00 -2.77
N GLN A 604 -15.84 -11.49 -3.86
CA GLN A 604 -15.50 -11.02 -5.20
C GLN A 604 -15.76 -9.51 -5.35
N ASP A 605 -16.92 -9.03 -4.91
CA ASP A 605 -17.22 -7.59 -4.90
C ASP A 605 -16.18 -6.81 -4.07
N LEU A 606 -15.79 -7.32 -2.89
CA LEU A 606 -14.80 -6.69 -2.03
C LEU A 606 -13.42 -6.59 -2.70
N ARG A 607 -13.01 -7.63 -3.46
CA ARG A 607 -11.75 -7.61 -4.22
C ARG A 607 -11.73 -6.51 -5.27
N LEU A 608 -12.87 -6.32 -5.96
CA LEU A 608 -13.02 -5.25 -6.95
C LEU A 608 -12.91 -3.87 -6.30
N LEU A 609 -13.59 -3.65 -5.17
CA LEU A 609 -13.52 -2.38 -4.42
C LEU A 609 -12.13 -2.08 -3.86
N LEU A 610 -11.37 -3.10 -3.50
CA LEU A 610 -9.98 -2.97 -3.04
C LEU A 610 -8.96 -2.82 -4.18
N HIS A 611 -9.41 -2.95 -5.44
CA HIS A 611 -8.54 -2.95 -6.62
C HIS A 611 -7.34 -3.92 -6.46
N GLU A 612 -7.56 -5.10 -5.87
CA GLU A 612 -6.49 -6.08 -5.60
C GLU A 612 -5.73 -6.46 -6.88
N ASP A 613 -6.45 -6.65 -7.99
CA ASP A 613 -5.85 -6.99 -9.29
C ASP A 613 -4.94 -5.88 -9.83
N GLU A 614 -5.31 -4.60 -9.67
CA GLU A 614 -4.45 -3.48 -10.08
C GLU A 614 -3.18 -3.42 -9.22
N GLN A 615 -3.33 -3.63 -7.91
CA GLN A 615 -2.19 -3.68 -6.98
C GLN A 615 -1.23 -4.83 -7.30
N GLU A 616 -1.76 -6.02 -7.61
CA GLU A 616 -0.96 -7.17 -8.02
C GLU A 616 -0.24 -6.92 -9.34
N LYS A 617 -0.91 -6.36 -10.35
CA LYS A 617 -0.28 -6.00 -11.64
C LYS A 617 0.89 -5.04 -11.45
N ILE A 618 0.69 -3.99 -10.67
CA ILE A 618 1.74 -2.97 -10.42
C ILE A 618 2.89 -3.57 -9.60
N LYS A 619 2.59 -4.43 -8.62
CA LYS A 619 3.61 -5.14 -7.83
C LYS A 619 4.43 -6.10 -8.71
N ASN A 620 3.79 -6.89 -9.56
CA ASN A 620 4.46 -7.81 -10.48
C ASN A 620 5.31 -7.06 -11.50
N TRP A 621 4.78 -5.97 -12.07
CA TRP A 621 5.53 -5.09 -12.96
C TRP A 621 6.81 -4.56 -12.29
N PHE A 622 6.72 -4.07 -11.05
CA PHE A 622 7.87 -3.55 -10.32
C PHE A 622 8.88 -4.64 -9.96
N ASN A 623 8.41 -5.81 -9.51
CA ASN A 623 9.26 -6.96 -9.22
C ASN A 623 10.02 -7.44 -10.46
N ASN A 624 9.38 -7.49 -11.62
CA ASN A 624 10.04 -7.85 -12.89
C ASN A 624 11.16 -6.85 -13.24
N LYS A 625 10.98 -5.55 -12.95
CA LYS A 625 12.04 -4.55 -13.15
C LYS A 625 13.20 -4.71 -12.18
N ILE A 626 12.95 -5.10 -10.93
CA ILE A 626 14.02 -5.43 -9.97
C ILE A 626 14.75 -6.70 -10.38
N GLN A 627 14.04 -7.72 -10.87
CA GLN A 627 14.64 -8.97 -11.31
C GLN A 627 15.67 -8.75 -12.44
N VAL A 628 15.40 -7.83 -13.37
CA VAL A 628 16.37 -7.45 -14.41
C VAL A 628 17.65 -6.84 -13.80
N GLN A 629 17.52 -6.00 -12.78
CA GLN A 629 18.67 -5.43 -12.06
C GLN A 629 19.48 -6.54 -11.36
N ASP A 630 18.80 -7.46 -10.67
CA ASP A 630 19.44 -8.57 -9.97
C ASP A 630 20.14 -9.53 -10.94
N GLY A 631 19.54 -9.78 -12.12
CA GLY A 631 20.16 -10.56 -13.18
C GLY A 631 21.49 -9.99 -13.67
N TYR A 632 21.60 -8.65 -13.83
CA TYR A 632 22.89 -8.03 -14.19
C TYR A 632 23.93 -8.14 -13.07
N LEU A 633 23.52 -8.07 -11.81
CA LEU A 633 24.42 -8.24 -10.66
C LEU A 633 24.98 -9.68 -10.61
N GLU A 634 24.11 -10.68 -10.83
CA GLU A 634 24.51 -12.09 -10.91
C GLU A 634 25.47 -12.35 -12.07
N GLN A 635 25.20 -11.79 -13.26
CA GLN A 635 26.09 -11.88 -14.43
C GLN A 635 27.47 -11.29 -14.13
N GLN A 636 27.55 -10.16 -13.43
CA GLN A 636 28.84 -9.58 -13.00
C GLN A 636 29.59 -10.48 -12.03
N ALA A 637 28.89 -11.06 -11.06
CA ALA A 637 29.51 -11.96 -10.08
C ALA A 637 30.14 -13.18 -10.78
N ILE A 638 29.47 -13.73 -11.79
CA ILE A 638 29.99 -14.84 -12.61
C ILE A 638 31.22 -14.40 -13.41
N LEU A 639 31.14 -13.27 -14.13
CA LEU A 639 32.25 -12.78 -14.93
C LEU A 639 33.50 -12.49 -14.08
N LYS A 640 33.33 -11.91 -12.88
CA LYS A 640 34.41 -11.72 -11.91
C LYS A 640 35.00 -13.05 -11.42
N HIS A 641 34.16 -14.03 -11.15
CA HIS A 641 34.61 -15.36 -10.75
C HIS A 641 35.39 -16.05 -11.87
N LEU A 642 34.93 -15.93 -13.13
CA LEU A 642 35.60 -16.48 -14.30
C LEU A 642 36.95 -15.80 -14.56
N LEU A 643 37.02 -14.47 -14.44
CA LEU A 643 38.28 -13.73 -14.53
C LEU A 643 39.29 -14.20 -13.47
N LYS A 644 38.84 -14.41 -12.23
CA LYS A 644 39.68 -14.93 -11.16
C LYS A 644 40.20 -16.35 -11.44
N LEU A 645 39.34 -17.24 -11.94
CA LEU A 645 39.74 -18.60 -12.31
C LEU A 645 40.74 -18.64 -13.49
N LEU A 646 40.67 -17.67 -14.40
CA LEU A 646 41.63 -17.55 -15.50
C LEU A 646 43.02 -17.09 -15.04
N ASP A 647 43.11 -16.37 -13.92
CA ASP A 647 44.38 -15.91 -13.35
C ASP A 647 45.16 -17.04 -12.64
N ASP A 648 44.47 -18.09 -12.17
CA ASP A 648 45.06 -19.18 -11.36
C ASP A 648 45.63 -20.36 -12.19
N ASN A 649 45.71 -20.25 -13.53
CA ASN A 649 46.21 -21.27 -14.47
C ASN A 649 45.51 -22.66 -14.42
N GLY A 650 44.64 -22.93 -15.40
CA GLY A 650 44.46 -24.28 -15.95
C GLY A 650 43.01 -24.76 -16.13
N ILE A 651 42.58 -24.79 -17.39
CA ILE A 651 41.44 -25.57 -17.93
C ILE A 651 40.08 -25.28 -17.29
N ILE A 652 39.27 -24.50 -18.02
CA ILE A 652 37.86 -24.28 -17.69
C ILE A 652 37.09 -25.61 -17.90
N LYS A 653 36.85 -26.37 -16.82
CA LYS A 653 35.69 -27.26 -16.78
C LYS A 653 34.49 -26.44 -16.33
N PHE A 654 33.72 -25.94 -17.31
CA PHE A 654 32.45 -25.21 -17.09
C PHE A 654 31.41 -26.02 -16.30
N GLU A 655 31.64 -27.34 -16.15
CA GLU A 655 30.76 -28.32 -15.52
C GLU A 655 30.54 -28.12 -14.01
N ASN A 656 31.40 -27.38 -13.30
CA ASN A 656 31.30 -27.22 -11.83
C ASN A 656 30.66 -25.90 -11.35
N LEU A 657 30.05 -25.08 -12.23
CA LEU A 657 29.40 -23.80 -11.86
C LEU A 657 27.96 -24.01 -11.33
N ASP A 658 27.81 -24.82 -10.30
CA ASP A 658 26.52 -25.26 -9.73
C ASP A 658 25.94 -24.29 -8.68
N ILE A 659 26.25 -22.99 -8.77
CA ILE A 659 25.99 -22.03 -7.68
C ILE A 659 24.62 -21.33 -7.81
N PHE A 660 24.01 -21.26 -9.00
CA PHE A 660 22.76 -20.51 -9.20
C PHE A 660 21.85 -21.15 -10.27
N LYS A 661 20.62 -21.52 -9.87
CA LYS A 661 19.60 -22.21 -10.70
C LYS A 661 18.53 -21.24 -11.22
N THR A 662 18.84 -20.45 -12.24
CA THR A 662 17.84 -19.60 -12.93
C THR A 662 17.96 -19.74 -14.45
N LYS A 663 16.82 -19.93 -15.15
CA LYS A 663 16.77 -20.19 -16.60
C LYS A 663 17.47 -19.12 -17.47
N GLU A 664 17.43 -17.87 -17.02
CA GLU A 664 18.09 -16.75 -17.73
C GLU A 664 19.62 -16.81 -17.61
N LEU A 665 20.12 -17.38 -16.52
CA LEU A 665 21.54 -17.55 -16.26
C LEU A 665 22.13 -18.70 -17.08
N ASP A 666 21.37 -19.78 -17.26
CA ASP A 666 21.77 -20.92 -18.10
C ASP A 666 21.90 -20.49 -19.57
N LYS A 667 21.00 -19.62 -20.05
CA LYS A 667 21.11 -19.03 -21.38
C LYS A 667 22.38 -18.19 -21.53
N PHE A 668 22.70 -17.37 -20.53
CA PHE A 668 23.91 -16.55 -20.52
C PHE A 668 25.20 -17.39 -20.43
N LYS A 669 25.18 -18.47 -19.62
CA LYS A 669 26.29 -19.44 -19.55
C LYS A 669 26.53 -20.10 -20.91
N ASN A 670 25.49 -20.58 -21.57
CA ASN A 670 25.61 -21.23 -22.88
C ASN A 670 26.09 -20.25 -23.96
N GLU A 671 25.63 -19.00 -23.92
CA GLU A 671 26.09 -17.94 -24.82
C GLU A 671 27.57 -17.59 -24.60
N LEU A 672 28.02 -17.55 -23.34
CA LEU A 672 29.43 -17.39 -22.98
C LEU A 672 30.29 -18.56 -23.47
N ILE A 673 29.83 -19.80 -23.29
CA ILE A 673 30.54 -21.01 -23.72
C ILE A 673 30.70 -20.99 -25.25
N ASN A 674 29.61 -20.82 -25.99
CA ASN A 674 29.62 -20.82 -27.46
C ASN A 674 30.55 -19.74 -28.05
N ASN A 675 30.59 -18.55 -27.44
CA ASN A 675 31.42 -17.45 -27.93
C ASN A 675 32.91 -17.61 -27.57
N THR A 676 33.23 -18.37 -26.53
CA THR A 676 34.61 -18.52 -26.03
C THR A 676 35.30 -19.78 -26.50
N GLU A 677 34.57 -20.81 -26.94
CA GLU A 677 35.11 -22.10 -27.38
C GLU A 677 36.26 -21.98 -28.39
N LYS A 678 36.20 -21.02 -29.32
CA LYS A 678 37.20 -20.83 -30.38
C LYS A 678 38.32 -19.81 -30.08
N MET A 679 38.27 -19.14 -28.92
CA MET A 679 39.19 -18.04 -28.57
C MET A 679 40.41 -18.52 -27.76
N SER A 680 41.56 -17.86 -27.95
CA SER A 680 42.76 -18.10 -27.13
C SER A 680 42.55 -17.64 -25.67
N LEU A 681 43.37 -18.13 -24.73
CA LEU A 681 43.27 -17.76 -23.31
C LEU A 681 43.44 -16.24 -23.07
N LYS A 682 44.27 -15.58 -23.86
CA LYS A 682 44.46 -14.11 -23.78
C LYS A 682 43.24 -13.36 -24.28
N ASP A 683 42.67 -13.80 -25.40
CA ASP A 683 41.48 -13.18 -26.00
C ASP A 683 40.23 -13.39 -25.13
N ARG A 684 40.10 -14.56 -24.49
CA ARG A 684 39.03 -14.83 -23.50
C ARG A 684 39.10 -13.88 -22.31
N LYS A 685 40.30 -13.57 -21.81
CA LYS A 685 40.50 -12.64 -20.69
C LYS A 685 40.10 -11.21 -21.07
N ILE A 686 40.48 -10.76 -22.27
CA ILE A 686 40.08 -9.44 -22.81
C ILE A 686 38.56 -9.39 -22.98
N TYR A 687 37.98 -10.42 -23.60
CA TYR A 687 36.54 -10.53 -23.83
C TYR A 687 35.73 -10.49 -22.52
N PHE A 688 36.12 -11.25 -21.49
CA PHE A 688 35.44 -11.21 -20.20
C PHE A 688 35.59 -9.87 -19.49
N ALA A 689 36.73 -9.19 -19.62
CA ALA A 689 36.92 -7.86 -19.07
C ALA A 689 36.02 -6.82 -19.76
N GLU A 690 35.95 -6.83 -21.09
CA GLU A 690 35.04 -5.95 -21.86
C GLU A 690 33.57 -6.25 -21.54
N MET A 691 33.20 -7.52 -21.44
CA MET A 691 31.85 -7.92 -21.11
C MET A 691 31.48 -7.54 -19.67
N LEU A 692 32.42 -7.63 -18.73
CA LEU A 692 32.24 -7.13 -17.36
C LEU A 692 32.00 -5.63 -17.35
N ASP A 693 32.75 -4.85 -18.13
CA ASP A 693 32.57 -3.41 -18.26
C ASP A 693 31.19 -3.05 -18.83
N ILE A 694 30.76 -3.73 -19.90
CA ILE A 694 29.42 -3.56 -20.49
C ILE A 694 28.34 -3.90 -19.47
N LYS A 695 28.43 -5.05 -18.79
CA LYS A 695 27.43 -5.46 -17.78
C LYS A 695 27.44 -4.56 -16.55
N SER A 696 28.59 -3.99 -16.18
CA SER A 696 28.70 -3.00 -15.11
C SER A 696 27.99 -1.70 -15.49
N ALA A 697 28.13 -1.25 -16.74
CA ALA A 697 27.42 -0.08 -17.26
C ALA A 697 25.91 -0.33 -17.33
N MET A 698 25.49 -1.50 -17.81
CA MET A 698 24.08 -1.92 -17.85
C MET A 698 23.45 -1.97 -16.45
N TYR A 699 24.17 -2.49 -15.45
CA TYR A 699 23.70 -2.49 -14.06
C TYR A 699 23.57 -1.08 -13.49
N ARG A 700 24.57 -0.20 -13.67
CA ARG A 700 24.47 1.20 -13.22
C ARG A 700 23.29 1.93 -13.88
N ALA A 701 23.06 1.68 -15.17
CA ALA A 701 21.89 2.19 -15.87
C ALA A 701 20.58 1.62 -15.29
N ALA A 702 20.55 0.32 -14.97
CA ALA A 702 19.41 -0.33 -14.34
C ALA A 702 19.15 0.21 -12.92
N VAL A 703 20.17 0.46 -12.10
CA VAL A 703 20.05 1.10 -10.77
C VAL A 703 19.39 2.48 -10.90
N ASN A 704 19.86 3.31 -11.83
CA ASN A 704 19.25 4.61 -12.08
C ASN A 704 17.80 4.50 -12.58
N ALA A 705 17.51 3.52 -13.43
CA ALA A 705 16.16 3.25 -13.93
C ALA A 705 15.23 2.72 -12.83
N THR A 706 15.70 1.84 -11.93
CA THR A 706 14.91 1.30 -10.82
C THR A 706 14.48 2.38 -9.85
N GLN A 707 15.31 3.42 -9.63
CA GLN A 707 14.91 4.57 -8.83
C GLN A 707 13.76 5.35 -9.48
N ARG A 708 13.75 5.48 -10.81
CA ARG A 708 12.62 6.07 -11.56
C ARG A 708 11.38 5.19 -11.45
N HIS A 709 11.52 3.89 -11.69
CA HIS A 709 10.42 2.93 -11.56
C HIS A 709 9.85 2.84 -10.14
N LYS A 710 10.68 3.04 -9.10
CA LYS A 710 10.24 3.13 -7.71
C LYS A 710 9.37 4.35 -7.47
N ASN A 711 9.75 5.49 -8.05
CA ASN A 711 8.94 6.71 -7.96
C ASN A 711 7.61 6.53 -8.71
N GLU A 712 7.62 5.91 -9.90
CA GLU A 712 6.43 5.56 -10.67
C GLU A 712 5.51 4.59 -9.89
N TYR A 713 6.07 3.52 -9.32
CA TYR A 713 5.38 2.56 -8.47
C TYR A 713 4.70 3.25 -7.29
N ASN A 714 5.43 4.13 -6.58
CA ASN A 714 4.88 4.86 -5.44
C ASN A 714 3.76 5.82 -5.87
N ALA A 715 3.90 6.51 -7.01
CA ALA A 715 2.87 7.39 -7.54
C ALA A 715 1.60 6.63 -7.90
N GLN A 716 1.73 5.51 -8.63
CA GLN A 716 0.59 4.67 -9.01
C GLN A 716 -0.07 4.01 -7.79
N LYS A 717 0.73 3.53 -6.83
CA LYS A 717 0.23 2.97 -5.57
C LYS A 717 -0.56 4.01 -4.77
N ASN A 718 -0.04 5.24 -4.67
CA ASN A 718 -0.73 6.33 -3.99
C ASN A 718 -2.04 6.70 -4.69
N PHE A 719 -2.08 6.66 -6.03
CA PHE A 719 -3.29 6.89 -6.81
C PHE A 719 -4.37 5.82 -6.52
N ILE A 720 -3.98 4.54 -6.44
CA ILE A 720 -4.89 3.46 -6.05
C ILE A 720 -5.37 3.63 -4.61
N LEU A 721 -4.47 3.97 -3.67
CA LEU A 721 -4.84 4.22 -2.28
C LEU A 721 -5.86 5.36 -2.16
N GLN A 722 -5.74 6.42 -2.95
CA GLN A 722 -6.74 7.49 -3.02
C GLN A 722 -8.10 7.02 -3.55
N LYS A 723 -8.13 6.12 -4.55
CA LYS A 723 -9.39 5.50 -5.01
C LYS A 723 -10.04 4.68 -3.89
N ILE A 724 -9.25 3.84 -3.21
CA ILE A 724 -9.72 3.00 -2.10
C ILE A 724 -10.23 3.87 -0.94
N GLU A 725 -9.56 4.99 -0.67
CA GLU A 725 -9.97 5.93 0.39
C GLU A 725 -11.35 6.54 0.10
N LYS A 726 -11.66 6.85 -1.16
CA LYS A 726 -13.00 7.30 -1.58
C LYS A 726 -14.07 6.21 -1.39
N LEU A 727 -13.71 4.93 -1.61
CA LEU A 727 -14.61 3.78 -1.48
C LEU A 727 -14.65 3.17 -0.07
N LYS A 728 -13.91 3.74 0.88
CA LYS A 728 -13.81 3.27 2.27
C LYS A 728 -15.16 2.98 2.96
N PRO A 729 -16.21 3.81 2.86
CA PRO A 729 -17.48 3.51 3.52
C PRO A 729 -18.15 2.26 2.95
N GLU A 730 -18.10 2.06 1.63
CA GLU A 730 -18.66 0.87 0.97
C GLU A 730 -17.88 -0.40 1.35
N ILE A 731 -16.55 -0.30 1.43
CA ILE A 731 -15.67 -1.40 1.86
C ILE A 731 -16.02 -1.82 3.30
N ILE A 732 -16.25 -0.88 4.21
CA ILE A 732 -16.63 -1.17 5.60
C ILE A 732 -17.98 -1.89 5.64
N LYS A 733 -18.97 -1.38 4.89
CA LYS A 733 -20.31 -1.98 4.80
C LYS A 733 -20.24 -3.43 4.27
N LYS A 734 -19.51 -3.65 3.18
CA LYS A 734 -19.32 -4.99 2.60
C LYS A 734 -18.59 -5.95 3.55
N LYS A 735 -17.58 -5.48 4.29
CA LYS A 735 -16.91 -6.29 5.33
C LYS A 735 -17.88 -6.71 6.44
N GLN A 736 -18.75 -5.80 6.89
CA GLN A 736 -19.77 -6.11 7.88
C GLN A 736 -20.78 -7.15 7.37
N GLU A 737 -21.25 -7.02 6.12
CA GLU A 737 -22.15 -8.00 5.49
C GLU A 737 -21.53 -9.41 5.43
N ILE A 738 -20.25 -9.51 5.06
CA ILE A 738 -19.52 -10.78 5.03
C ILE A 738 -19.42 -11.40 6.43
N ASP A 739 -19.09 -10.59 7.44
CA ASP A 739 -18.99 -11.05 8.83
C ASP A 739 -20.33 -11.54 9.35
N ASP A 740 -21.43 -10.87 9.01
CA ASP A 740 -22.78 -11.30 9.39
C ASP A 740 -23.19 -12.63 8.72
N LEU A 741 -22.81 -12.85 7.47
CA LEU A 741 -22.97 -14.15 6.81
C LEU A 741 -22.16 -15.25 7.50
N TYR A 742 -20.94 -14.96 7.96
CA TYR A 742 -20.15 -15.92 8.74
C TYR A 742 -20.80 -16.24 10.09
N LYS A 743 -21.27 -15.23 10.83
CA LYS A 743 -22.00 -15.45 12.11
C LYS A 743 -23.23 -16.33 11.88
N LYS A 744 -23.99 -16.08 10.81
CA LYS A 744 -25.16 -16.88 10.44
C LYS A 744 -24.78 -18.33 10.11
N LYS A 745 -23.69 -18.53 9.37
CA LYS A 745 -23.14 -19.86 9.05
C LYS A 745 -22.71 -20.61 10.29
N ASP A 746 -22.01 -19.96 11.21
CA ASP A 746 -21.53 -20.56 12.45
C ASP A 746 -22.69 -20.93 13.37
N PHE A 747 -23.72 -20.06 13.48
CA PHE A 747 -24.94 -20.36 14.22
C PHE A 747 -25.65 -21.63 13.70
N LEU A 748 -25.79 -21.75 12.37
CA LEU A 748 -26.41 -22.93 11.76
C LEU A 748 -25.59 -24.20 12.02
N LYS A 749 -24.26 -24.11 11.94
CA LYS A 749 -23.40 -25.25 12.23
C LYS A 749 -23.40 -25.64 13.71
N LEU A 750 -23.45 -24.69 14.64
CA LEU A 750 -23.53 -24.99 16.07
C LEU A 750 -24.82 -25.73 16.42
N ARG A 751 -25.95 -25.35 15.82
CA ARG A 751 -27.21 -26.13 15.94
C ARG A 751 -27.08 -27.55 15.39
N HIS A 752 -26.29 -27.76 14.35
CA HIS A 752 -26.08 -29.08 13.75
C HIS A 752 -24.95 -29.89 14.40
N ALA A 753 -24.01 -29.26 15.11
CA ALA A 753 -22.87 -29.90 15.76
C ALA A 753 -23.26 -30.74 16.99
N LYS A 754 -24.50 -30.61 17.49
CA LYS A 754 -25.10 -31.55 18.44
C LYS A 754 -25.36 -32.95 17.83
N VAL A 755 -25.11 -33.15 16.53
CA VAL A 755 -25.28 -34.45 15.86
C VAL A 755 -23.97 -35.24 15.92
N VAL A 756 -24.07 -36.38 16.62
CA VAL A 756 -23.04 -37.38 16.90
C VAL A 756 -22.20 -37.72 15.65
N PRO A 757 -20.86 -37.88 15.77
CA PRO A 757 -20.02 -38.38 14.69
C PRO A 757 -20.50 -39.76 14.23
N CYS A 758 -20.75 -39.89 12.93
CA CYS A 758 -21.27 -41.11 12.34
C CYS A 758 -20.14 -42.14 12.15
N PHE A 759 -20.19 -43.21 12.93
CA PHE A 759 -19.46 -44.45 12.65
C PHE A 759 -20.44 -45.42 11.98
N ASN A 760 -20.15 -45.81 10.73
CA ASN A 760 -20.79 -46.89 9.98
C ASN A 760 -22.27 -46.70 9.59
N SER A 761 -22.56 -45.80 8.66
CA SER A 761 -23.90 -45.67 8.06
C SER A 761 -24.17 -46.70 6.96
N SER A 762 -25.40 -47.21 6.90
CA SER A 762 -25.80 -48.28 5.99
C SER A 762 -27.22 -48.11 5.43
N ILE A 763 -27.42 -48.52 4.18
CA ILE A 763 -28.77 -48.71 3.60
C ILE A 763 -29.11 -50.19 3.74
N ARG A 764 -30.25 -50.50 4.35
CA ARG A 764 -30.76 -51.87 4.49
C ARG A 764 -32.12 -51.95 3.81
N VAL A 765 -32.25 -52.90 2.89
CA VAL A 765 -33.49 -53.16 2.15
C VAL A 765 -33.87 -54.61 2.35
N LYS A 766 -35.07 -54.85 2.92
CA LYS A 766 -35.50 -56.19 3.31
C LYS A 766 -35.79 -57.11 2.12
N ASN A 767 -36.45 -56.62 1.07
CA ASN A 767 -36.96 -57.48 0.00
C ASN A 767 -36.31 -57.13 -1.35
N LYS A 768 -36.83 -56.16 -2.10
CA LYS A 768 -36.33 -55.87 -3.46
C LYS A 768 -35.82 -54.45 -3.64
N VAL A 769 -34.70 -54.31 -4.36
CA VAL A 769 -34.21 -53.04 -4.94
C VAL A 769 -34.35 -53.11 -6.45
N GLY A 770 -35.23 -52.29 -7.02
CA GLY A 770 -35.49 -52.25 -8.45
C GLY A 770 -34.35 -51.65 -9.28
N LYS A 771 -34.26 -52.06 -10.55
CA LYS A 771 -33.36 -51.50 -11.55
C LYS A 771 -33.54 -49.98 -11.70
N GLY A 772 -32.47 -49.27 -12.01
CA GLY A 772 -32.46 -47.80 -12.16
C GLY A 772 -32.38 -47.00 -10.85
N THR A 773 -32.26 -47.68 -9.70
CA THR A 773 -32.07 -47.01 -8.40
C THR A 773 -30.64 -46.48 -8.30
N VAL A 774 -30.48 -45.23 -7.85
CA VAL A 774 -29.18 -44.59 -7.64
C VAL A 774 -28.87 -44.51 -6.15
N ILE A 775 -27.73 -45.05 -5.75
CA ILE A 775 -27.24 -45.05 -4.37
C ILE A 775 -25.99 -44.19 -4.27
N LYS A 776 -25.97 -43.26 -3.33
CA LYS A 776 -24.86 -42.33 -3.08
C LYS A 776 -24.34 -42.48 -1.65
N GLY A 777 -23.05 -42.75 -1.52
CA GLY A 777 -22.32 -42.59 -0.27
C GLY A 777 -21.85 -41.14 -0.06
N LYS A 778 -20.96 -40.96 0.93
CA LYS A 778 -20.26 -39.71 1.24
C LYS A 778 -19.32 -39.29 0.10
N LYS A 779 -18.68 -40.25 -0.57
CA LYS A 779 -17.69 -40.03 -1.64
C LYS A 779 -17.91 -40.89 -2.90
N SER A 780 -18.83 -41.84 -2.87
CA SER A 780 -19.08 -42.82 -3.93
C SER A 780 -20.52 -42.78 -4.44
N VAL A 781 -20.75 -43.22 -5.68
CA VAL A 781 -22.06 -43.29 -6.32
C VAL A 781 -22.12 -44.59 -7.14
N ILE A 782 -23.25 -45.29 -7.06
CA ILE A 782 -23.55 -46.47 -7.88
C ILE A 782 -24.98 -46.36 -8.41
N ALA A 783 -25.18 -46.66 -9.69
CA ALA A 783 -26.49 -46.88 -10.28
C ALA A 783 -26.67 -48.39 -10.49
N LEU A 784 -27.85 -48.92 -10.16
CA LEU A 784 -28.11 -50.35 -10.24
C LEU A 784 -28.72 -50.72 -11.59
N ASP A 785 -28.01 -51.52 -12.37
CA ASP A 785 -28.47 -52.00 -13.68
C ASP A 785 -29.41 -53.21 -13.56
N LYS A 786 -29.28 -53.99 -12.47
CA LYS A 786 -30.10 -55.17 -12.18
C LYS A 786 -30.85 -55.00 -10.87
N SER A 787 -31.98 -55.72 -10.73
CA SER A 787 -32.69 -55.76 -9.46
C SER A 787 -31.93 -56.63 -8.47
N LEU A 788 -31.79 -56.15 -7.23
CA LEU A 788 -31.12 -56.87 -6.14
C LEU A 788 -32.14 -57.23 -5.07
N TYR A 789 -31.90 -58.33 -4.34
CA TYR A 789 -32.77 -58.80 -3.28
C TYR A 789 -32.02 -58.87 -1.95
N CYS A 790 -32.67 -58.51 -0.85
CA CYS A 790 -32.15 -58.60 0.52
C CYS A 790 -30.74 -58.02 0.67
N VAL A 791 -30.57 -56.72 0.41
CA VAL A 791 -29.23 -56.10 0.32
C VAL A 791 -28.98 -55.04 1.38
N LYS A 792 -27.73 -55.02 1.86
CA LYS A 792 -27.14 -53.98 2.69
C LYS A 792 -26.04 -53.26 1.91
N PHE A 793 -26.18 -51.95 1.75
CA PHE A 793 -25.15 -51.10 1.15
C PHE A 793 -24.36 -50.39 2.25
N THR A 794 -23.03 -50.48 2.18
CA THR A 794 -22.10 -49.79 3.09
C THR A 794 -20.95 -49.17 2.31
N GLU A 795 -20.54 -47.95 2.65
CA GLU A 795 -19.38 -47.31 2.03
C GLU A 795 -18.11 -47.60 2.85
N GLN A 796 -17.06 -48.11 2.20
CA GLN A 796 -15.75 -48.35 2.83
C GLN A 796 -14.62 -47.68 2.04
N LEU A 797 -13.61 -47.20 2.76
CA LEU A 797 -12.36 -46.68 2.17
C LEU A 797 -11.40 -47.85 1.94
N LYS A 798 -11.00 -48.09 0.69
CA LYS A 798 -9.94 -49.07 0.39
C LYS A 798 -8.60 -48.59 0.98
N LYS A 799 -7.92 -49.44 1.75
CA LYS A 799 -6.55 -49.18 2.22
C LYS A 799 -5.65 -48.93 1.00
N GLY A 800 -5.02 -47.75 0.93
CA GLY A 800 -4.07 -47.39 -0.13
C GLY A 800 -4.62 -46.60 -1.33
N LYS A 801 -5.93 -46.34 -1.46
CA LYS A 801 -6.49 -45.45 -2.51
C LYS A 801 -7.45 -44.43 -1.91
N ASN A 802 -7.34 -43.16 -2.31
CA ASN A 802 -8.24 -42.07 -1.89
C ASN A 802 -9.70 -42.19 -2.41
N LYS A 803 -10.07 -43.33 -3.02
CA LYS A 803 -11.40 -43.60 -3.59
C LYS A 803 -12.19 -44.53 -2.65
N ALA A 804 -13.38 -44.10 -2.24
CA ALA A 804 -14.33 -44.93 -1.50
C ALA A 804 -15.18 -45.74 -2.48
N GLU A 805 -15.58 -46.95 -2.09
CA GLU A 805 -16.46 -47.82 -2.87
C GLU A 805 -17.66 -48.25 -2.03
N ILE A 806 -18.80 -48.45 -2.72
CA ILE A 806 -20.02 -48.97 -2.11
C ILE A 806 -19.95 -50.49 -2.16
N ILE A 807 -19.87 -51.11 -1.00
CA ILE A 807 -19.93 -52.56 -0.83
C ILE A 807 -21.38 -52.97 -0.69
N ILE A 808 -21.81 -53.88 -1.56
CA ILE A 808 -23.09 -54.56 -1.49
C ILE A 808 -22.86 -55.85 -0.71
N LYS A 809 -23.50 -55.98 0.45
CA LYS A 809 -23.55 -57.23 1.21
C LYS A 809 -24.96 -57.80 1.08
N GLY A 810 -25.08 -59.06 0.69
CA GLY A 810 -26.34 -59.78 0.86
C GLY A 810 -26.61 -59.93 2.36
N LEU A 811 -27.81 -59.58 2.81
CA LEU A 811 -28.32 -59.99 4.11
C LEU A 811 -28.96 -61.37 3.90
N TYR A 812 -28.25 -62.42 4.29
CA TYR A 812 -28.89 -63.57 4.90
C TYR A 812 -28.89 -63.29 6.41
N ASP A 813 -30.08 -63.13 6.99
CA ASP A 813 -30.40 -63.93 8.18
C ASP A 813 -31.29 -65.06 7.67
#